data_AF-A0AA38W3I8-F1
#
_entry.id   AF-A0AA38W3I8-F1
#
_cell.length_a   1.000
_cell.length_b   1.000
_cell.length_c   1.000
_cell.angle_alpha   90.00
_cell.angle_beta   90.00
_cell.angle_gamma   90.00
#
_symmetry.space_group_name_H-M   'P 1'
#
loop_
_entity.id
_entity.type
_entity.pdbx_description
1 polymer ?
#
loop_
_entity_poly.entity_id
_entity_poly.type
_entity_poly.pdbx_seq_one_letter_code
_entity_poly.pdbx_strand_id
1 'polypeptide(L)'
;MPSAFDSEAYYNCHRIWELLSDKKALDGHDLDQLLGFCDMLYEYEEGEVASKPMLWIGIYIAVASLFCILLMAADLFHGFQNRKLWFPSKYFTLNTASITVIAIAMKLPVDLTTPMPGYVDQYAKAGSMTFMCIIMANLMPSLASMGNRELFTNVAGMVILVVTMVVNIFIQMKTGVVQYWIIIVEYINIGAMLSILILVISSALIIPTSKKILELKYQAVHKTTSHDLYAQHTWMFTVEELTQHVRKYWVMAGTCSPQFVMITTPLCCVAGMICVTTTILHYFIVVLNFIIPHEYKAYLDYHSNYKWSMLVIYITQTIGIGVGTIALVFRCFAALNFKLSTKWIKKHTKVYEIEKHWTQMLTEWKKIHLAFPLGGHMSKAFVYISYNLILNLCIICQKVIVVLCKIIGLIPLAMVIVGVLCVYCWKSLKAKFFAICTTSNSETIPVVEQNDTNENIGNYALQLQDEVEVSIRMLKSISNSVNRSIRKAEKQLPINLVKLIEQSTRFEGVVNFDRDNIKPLQDCAKFPNSWSLPVVTLACIAITLPTTSQESVDSLFNGVREGLSYTLLVEESLNNVGEYVKIHKATTSLWREVDVSYRWLGNTLQRNAYRDKNPKEILEWFADKAEKIIVKMSKHNNEELLDDSRDKLIVVDSMYRVTQTIMVNYPNDIEHNREEHLFGLLSSMIVDIMIACFTNLPRVITMKCHEDAIEKREASVQVAAKLLGSTMKIIEKLQLCEVPTLDPKQRAFIDEWRVYLKQSTL
;
A
#
# COMPACT_ATOMS: atom_id res chain seq x y z
N MET A 1 -17.86 49.19 32.07
CA MET A 1 -17.16 48.01 31.56
C MET A 1 -15.92 47.83 32.42
N PRO A 2 -15.91 46.90 33.39
CA PRO A 2 -14.69 46.47 34.07
C PRO A 2 -14.00 45.39 33.23
N SER A 3 -12.68 45.48 33.11
CA SER A 3 -11.81 44.53 32.41
C SER A 3 -11.82 43.16 33.09
N ALA A 4 -11.90 42.09 32.30
CA ALA A 4 -11.92 40.70 32.75
C ALA A 4 -10.54 40.17 33.25
N PHE A 5 -9.75 41.01 33.91
CA PHE A 5 -8.35 40.75 34.30
C PHE A 5 -8.05 41.05 35.79
N ASP A 6 -9.05 41.07 36.66
CA ASP A 6 -8.79 41.24 38.09
C ASP A 6 -8.72 39.88 38.78
N SER A 7 -7.50 39.45 39.09
CA SER A 7 -7.19 38.31 39.97
C SER A 7 -7.89 38.50 41.33
N GLU A 8 -8.80 37.59 41.70
CA GLU A 8 -9.62 37.75 42.91
C GLU A 8 -8.75 37.68 44.19
N ALA A 9 -7.72 36.84 44.23
CA ALA A 9 -6.84 36.76 45.40
C ALA A 9 -5.82 37.90 45.44
N TYR A 10 -5.28 38.37 44.31
CA TYR A 10 -4.48 39.60 44.28
C TYR A 10 -5.30 40.80 44.72
N TYR A 11 -6.52 40.97 44.18
CA TYR A 11 -7.42 42.06 44.55
C TYR A 11 -7.74 42.05 46.05
N ASN A 12 -8.00 40.87 46.62
CA ASN A 12 -8.21 40.73 48.06
C ASN A 12 -6.94 41.00 48.88
N CYS A 13 -5.77 40.57 48.42
CA CYS A 13 -4.47 40.83 49.06
C CYS A 13 -4.14 42.33 49.05
N HIS A 14 -4.23 42.97 47.88
CA HIS A 14 -3.97 44.39 47.70
C HIS A 14 -4.96 45.25 48.50
N ARG A 15 -6.24 44.84 48.58
CA ARG A 15 -7.23 45.51 49.44
C ARG A 15 -6.89 45.39 50.92
N ILE A 16 -6.35 44.27 51.37
CA ILE A 16 -5.86 44.09 52.75
C ILE A 16 -4.64 44.99 52.99
N TRP A 17 -3.72 45.06 52.04
CA TRP A 17 -2.56 45.95 52.09
C TRP A 17 -2.97 47.43 52.20
N GLU A 18 -3.89 47.91 51.36
CA GLU A 18 -4.43 49.28 51.42
C GLU A 18 -5.06 49.59 52.79
N LEU A 19 -5.87 48.68 53.32
CA LEU A 19 -6.54 48.85 54.61
C LEU A 19 -5.56 48.92 55.79
N LEU A 20 -4.44 48.20 55.71
CA LEU A 20 -3.39 48.19 56.75
C LEU A 20 -2.46 49.40 56.63
N SER A 21 -2.21 49.87 55.41
CA SER A 21 -1.47 51.10 55.10
C SER A 21 -2.19 52.34 55.63
N ASP A 22 -3.48 52.49 55.32
CA ASP A 22 -4.30 53.64 55.73
C ASP A 22 -4.43 53.77 57.27
N LYS A 23 -4.45 52.63 57.97
CA LYS A 23 -4.58 52.61 59.44
C LYS A 23 -3.25 52.77 60.18
N LYS A 24 -2.10 52.86 59.48
CA LYS A 24 -0.75 52.80 60.08
C LYS A 24 -0.61 51.63 61.07
N ALA A 25 -1.21 50.49 60.73
CA ALA A 25 -1.30 49.34 61.63
C ALA A 25 -0.01 48.50 61.66
N LEU A 26 0.86 48.67 60.65
CA LEU A 26 2.18 48.03 60.54
C LEU A 26 3.28 49.07 60.29
N ASP A 27 4.52 48.69 60.58
CA ASP A 27 5.69 49.48 60.19
C ASP A 27 5.94 49.41 58.68
N GLY A 28 6.79 50.32 58.16
CA GLY A 28 7.03 50.41 56.71
C GLY A 28 7.69 49.17 56.10
N HIS A 29 8.44 48.40 56.89
CA HIS A 29 9.14 47.21 56.40
C HIS A 29 8.16 46.04 56.21
N ASP A 30 7.25 45.84 57.16
CA ASP A 30 6.24 44.79 57.07
C ASP A 30 5.18 45.11 55.99
N LEU A 31 4.91 46.40 55.76
CA LEU A 31 4.03 46.87 54.69
C LEU A 31 4.63 46.58 53.29
N ASP A 32 5.94 46.79 53.12
CA ASP A 32 6.65 46.46 51.88
C ASP A 32 6.74 44.95 51.64
N GLN A 33 6.93 44.14 52.69
CA GLN A 33 6.88 42.67 52.57
C GLN A 33 5.49 42.16 52.14
N LEU A 34 4.43 42.74 52.69
CA LEU A 34 3.06 42.39 52.33
C LEU A 34 2.76 42.77 50.87
N LEU A 35 3.24 43.93 50.40
CA LEU A 35 3.11 44.33 48.99
C LEU A 35 3.86 43.34 48.08
N GLY A 36 5.09 42.98 48.43
CA GLY A 36 5.87 41.97 47.71
C GLY A 36 5.19 40.59 47.68
N PHE A 37 4.45 40.22 48.73
CA PHE A 37 3.65 39.00 48.73
C PHE A 37 2.42 39.10 47.81
N CYS A 38 1.76 40.25 47.77
CA CYS A 38 0.66 40.48 46.83
C CYS A 38 1.16 40.47 45.37
N ASP A 39 2.31 41.09 45.09
CA ASP A 39 2.92 41.07 43.75
C ASP A 39 3.33 39.64 43.33
N MET A 40 3.86 38.83 44.26
CA MET A 40 4.12 37.40 43.99
C MET A 40 2.84 36.61 43.71
N LEU A 41 1.72 36.91 44.40
CA LEU A 41 0.42 36.29 44.12
C LEU A 41 -0.11 36.69 42.75
N TYR A 42 0.07 37.95 42.35
CA TYR A 42 -0.29 38.43 41.01
C TYR A 42 0.53 37.71 39.94
N GLU A 43 1.86 37.64 40.09
CA GLU A 43 2.73 36.91 39.16
C GLU A 43 2.40 35.41 39.08
N TYR A 44 2.02 34.81 40.22
CA TYR A 44 1.59 33.42 40.28
C TYR A 44 0.27 33.19 39.53
N GLU A 45 -0.73 34.03 39.73
CA GLU A 45 -2.02 33.91 39.06
C GLU A 45 -1.93 34.27 37.56
N GLU A 46 -1.16 35.28 37.20
CA GLU A 46 -0.87 35.62 35.81
C GLU A 46 -0.13 34.47 35.10
N GLY A 47 0.82 33.81 35.78
CA GLY A 47 1.49 32.60 35.32
C GLY A 47 0.55 31.38 35.16
N GLU A 48 -0.40 31.20 36.07
CA GLU A 48 -1.45 30.16 35.98
C GLU A 48 -2.38 30.37 34.79
N VAL A 49 -2.76 31.62 34.49
CA VAL A 49 -3.56 31.95 33.30
C VAL A 49 -2.75 31.79 32.02
N ALA A 50 -1.50 32.26 32.00
CA ALA A 50 -0.60 32.17 30.86
C ALA A 50 -0.17 30.72 30.53
N SER A 51 -0.24 29.79 31.50
CA SER A 51 0.09 28.38 31.31
C SER A 51 -1.07 27.53 30.78
N LYS A 52 -2.32 28.02 30.77
CA LYS A 52 -3.50 27.28 30.24
C LYS A 52 -3.31 26.73 28.82
N PRO A 53 -2.67 27.44 27.86
CA PRO A 53 -2.40 26.90 26.52
C PRO A 53 -1.44 25.71 26.53
N MET A 54 -0.52 25.60 27.50
CA MET A 54 0.48 24.52 27.56
C MET A 54 -0.17 23.16 27.80
N LEU A 55 -1.22 23.10 28.62
CA LEU A 55 -2.03 21.88 28.79
C LEU A 55 -2.62 21.39 27.46
N TRP A 56 -3.22 22.30 26.67
CA TRP A 56 -3.79 21.97 25.37
C TRP A 56 -2.73 21.55 24.35
N ILE A 57 -1.55 22.19 24.39
CA ILE A 57 -0.39 21.76 23.59
C ILE A 57 0.01 20.33 23.98
N GLY A 58 0.02 19.98 25.27
CA GLY A 58 0.34 18.63 25.70
C GLY A 58 -0.67 17.57 25.23
N ILE A 59 -1.96 17.90 25.24
CA ILE A 59 -3.00 17.04 24.64
C ILE A 59 -2.76 16.88 23.14
N TYR A 60 -2.40 17.96 22.44
CA TYR A 60 -2.08 17.92 21.02
C TYR A 60 -0.87 17.03 20.71
N ILE A 61 0.18 17.06 21.54
CA ILE A 61 1.33 16.16 21.45
C ILE A 61 0.89 14.69 21.62
N ALA A 62 0.03 14.41 22.60
CA ALA A 62 -0.46 13.06 22.84
C ALA A 62 -1.31 12.54 21.66
N VAL A 63 -2.19 13.36 21.10
CA VAL A 63 -3.02 13.01 19.93
C VAL A 63 -2.14 12.76 18.69
N ALA A 64 -1.15 13.62 18.42
CA ALA A 64 -0.21 13.41 17.33
C ALA A 64 0.61 12.12 17.52
N SER A 65 1.05 11.84 18.75
CA SER A 65 1.75 10.60 19.09
C SER A 65 0.86 9.38 18.83
N LEU A 66 -0.41 9.42 19.27
CA LEU A 66 -1.38 8.35 19.04
C LEU A 66 -1.60 8.09 17.54
N PHE A 67 -1.66 9.12 16.72
CA PHE A 67 -1.78 8.98 15.27
C PHE A 67 -0.58 8.22 14.67
N CYS A 68 0.66 8.55 15.07
CA CYS A 68 1.85 7.80 14.67
C CYS A 68 1.76 6.32 15.08
N ILE A 69 1.25 6.05 16.29
CA ILE A 69 1.10 4.68 16.81
C ILE A 69 0.09 3.88 16.00
N LEU A 70 -1.06 4.48 15.68
CA LEU A 70 -2.09 3.83 14.87
C LEU A 70 -1.57 3.48 13.47
N LEU A 71 -0.78 4.35 12.84
CA LEU A 71 -0.15 4.07 11.55
C LEU A 71 0.86 2.93 11.64
N MET A 72 1.73 2.92 12.67
CA MET A 72 2.66 1.80 12.89
C MET A 72 1.94 0.48 13.18
N ALA A 73 0.85 0.52 13.96
CA ALA A 73 0.02 -0.64 14.25
C ALA A 73 -0.71 -1.17 13.01
N ALA A 74 -1.17 -0.28 12.12
CA ALA A 74 -1.77 -0.66 10.85
C ALA A 74 -0.77 -1.39 9.94
N ASP A 75 0.49 -0.96 9.90
CA ASP A 75 1.57 -1.65 9.18
C ASP A 75 1.86 -3.04 9.77
N LEU A 76 1.87 -3.16 11.10
CA LEU A 76 1.98 -4.46 11.78
C LEU A 76 0.83 -5.39 11.40
N PHE A 77 -0.41 -4.90 11.53
CA PHE A 77 -1.59 -5.68 11.18
C PHE A 77 -1.57 -6.13 9.72
N HIS A 78 -1.18 -5.23 8.81
CA HIS A 78 -1.03 -5.54 7.39
C HIS A 78 0.04 -6.62 7.13
N GLY A 79 1.18 -6.53 7.81
CA GLY A 79 2.24 -7.54 7.74
C GLY A 79 1.77 -8.91 8.23
N PHE A 80 1.08 -8.98 9.37
CA PHE A 80 0.52 -10.23 9.89
C PHE A 80 -0.57 -10.81 8.99
N GLN A 81 -1.50 -9.98 8.52
CA GLN A 81 -2.59 -10.39 7.64
C GLN A 81 -2.08 -11.01 6.34
N ASN A 82 -1.00 -10.45 5.78
CA ASN A 82 -0.37 -10.97 4.57
C ASN A 82 0.75 -11.98 4.84
N ARG A 83 0.99 -12.34 6.12
CA ARG A 83 2.11 -13.17 6.60
C ARG A 83 3.49 -12.72 6.09
N LYS A 84 3.66 -11.42 5.88
CA LYS A 84 4.95 -10.78 5.59
C LYS A 84 5.62 -10.44 6.91
N LEU A 85 6.37 -11.39 7.46
CA LEU A 85 7.10 -11.25 8.72
C LEU A 85 8.22 -10.19 8.69
N TRP A 86 8.48 -9.59 7.53
CA TRP A 86 9.41 -8.47 7.39
C TRP A 86 8.72 -7.10 7.50
N PHE A 87 7.38 -7.04 7.63
CA PHE A 87 6.57 -5.84 7.88
C PHE A 87 6.89 -4.66 6.94
N PRO A 88 6.39 -4.67 5.68
CA PRO A 88 6.46 -3.51 4.80
C PRO A 88 5.80 -2.28 5.43
N SER A 89 6.28 -1.09 5.05
CA SER A 89 5.64 0.18 5.42
C SER A 89 4.67 0.57 4.31
N LYS A 90 3.38 0.55 4.60
CA LYS A 90 2.31 0.93 3.67
C LYS A 90 1.53 2.15 4.17
N TYR A 91 1.24 2.20 5.47
CA TYR A 91 0.48 3.25 6.11
C TYR A 91 1.38 4.30 6.76
N PHE A 92 2.42 3.88 7.50
CA PHE A 92 3.34 4.81 8.13
C PHE A 92 4.50 5.17 7.19
N THR A 93 4.23 6.05 6.24
CA THR A 93 5.18 6.47 5.20
C THR A 93 5.77 7.85 5.49
N LEU A 94 7.05 8.04 5.16
CA LEU A 94 7.72 9.33 5.36
C LEU A 94 7.33 10.32 4.25
N ASN A 95 6.46 11.26 4.55
CA ASN A 95 6.12 12.38 3.67
C ASN A 95 6.06 13.70 4.46
N THR A 96 5.79 14.82 3.77
CA THR A 96 5.70 16.13 4.43
C THR A 96 4.67 16.12 5.57
N ALA A 97 3.51 15.49 5.38
CA ALA A 97 2.48 15.42 6.41
C ALA A 97 2.92 14.60 7.62
N SER A 98 3.55 13.44 7.42
CA SER A 98 4.07 12.63 8.52
C SER A 98 5.17 13.37 9.28
N ILE A 99 6.06 14.10 8.58
CA ILE A 99 7.11 14.91 9.21
C ILE A 99 6.48 15.99 10.10
N THR A 100 5.43 16.67 9.64
CA THR A 100 4.71 17.66 10.45
C THR A 100 4.07 17.03 11.69
N VAL A 101 3.41 15.88 11.55
CA VAL A 101 2.80 15.17 12.69
C VAL A 101 3.88 14.71 13.68
N ILE A 102 5.02 14.20 13.20
CA ILE A 102 6.15 13.82 14.05
C ILE A 102 6.71 15.05 14.76
N ALA A 103 6.86 16.19 14.07
CA ALA A 103 7.34 17.42 14.69
C ALA A 103 6.42 17.88 15.84
N ILE A 104 5.10 17.71 15.69
CA ILE A 104 4.13 17.97 16.75
C ILE A 104 4.32 16.97 17.90
N ALA A 105 4.40 15.67 17.62
CA ALA A 105 4.62 14.63 18.62
C ALA A 105 5.97 14.81 19.38
N MET A 106 6.95 15.44 18.73
CA MET A 106 8.28 15.73 19.26
C MET A 106 8.42 17.15 19.82
N LYS A 107 7.31 17.87 20.03
CA LYS A 107 7.37 19.23 20.57
C LYS A 107 7.94 19.27 22.00
N LEU A 108 7.71 18.22 22.79
CA LEU A 108 8.20 18.14 24.17
C LEU A 108 9.74 18.27 24.30
N PRO A 109 10.58 17.46 23.62
CA PRO A 109 12.03 17.63 23.65
C PRO A 109 12.54 18.90 22.95
N VAL A 110 11.69 19.60 22.19
CA VAL A 110 12.04 20.86 21.49
C VAL A 110 11.75 22.09 22.36
N ASP A 111 10.90 21.98 23.39
CA ASP A 111 10.52 23.08 24.27
C ASP A 111 11.69 23.51 25.17
N LEU A 112 12.21 24.72 24.93
CA LEU A 112 13.28 25.34 25.72
C LEU A 112 12.75 26.32 26.77
N THR A 113 11.45 26.63 26.73
CA THR A 113 10.86 27.76 27.46
C THR A 113 10.17 27.33 28.74
N THR A 114 9.64 26.11 28.78
CA THR A 114 8.89 25.61 29.92
C THR A 114 9.80 24.80 30.85
N PRO A 115 9.87 25.12 32.16
CA PRO A 115 10.58 24.28 33.12
C PRO A 115 9.84 22.95 33.32
N MET A 116 10.59 21.85 33.37
CA MET A 116 10.08 20.47 33.47
C MET A 116 10.71 19.71 34.64
N PRO A 117 10.63 20.19 35.89
CA PRO A 117 11.40 19.63 37.00
C PRO A 117 10.79 18.34 37.58
N GLY A 118 9.53 17.99 37.28
CA GLY A 118 8.90 16.80 37.85
C GLY A 118 9.51 15.50 37.32
N TYR A 119 9.43 14.43 38.11
CA TYR A 119 9.89 13.11 37.70
C TYR A 119 9.19 12.64 36.42
N VAL A 120 7.86 12.76 36.37
CA VAL A 120 7.05 12.39 35.19
C VAL A 120 7.45 13.24 33.98
N ASP A 121 7.77 14.51 34.21
CA ASP A 121 8.13 15.44 33.14
C ASP A 121 9.41 14.97 32.42
N GLN A 122 10.43 14.60 33.20
CA GLN A 122 11.70 14.15 32.67
C GLN A 122 11.63 12.76 32.01
N TYR A 123 10.82 11.84 32.55
CA TYR A 123 10.59 10.54 31.90
C TYR A 123 9.80 10.67 30.60
N ALA A 124 8.79 11.55 30.56
CA ALA A 124 8.05 11.83 29.33
C ALA A 124 8.99 12.33 28.24
N LYS A 125 9.91 13.24 28.60
CA LYS A 125 10.91 13.78 27.69
C LYS A 125 11.89 12.71 27.19
N ALA A 126 12.49 11.93 28.10
CA ALA A 126 13.37 10.82 27.72
C ALA A 126 12.64 9.77 26.86
N GLY A 127 11.37 9.50 27.19
CA GLY A 127 10.45 8.67 26.41
C GLY A 127 10.21 9.20 25.00
N SER A 128 9.99 10.51 24.83
CA SER A 128 9.86 11.15 23.51
C SER A 128 11.08 10.94 22.63
N MET A 129 12.30 11.00 23.20
CA MET A 129 13.53 10.77 22.45
C MET A 129 13.63 9.31 21.98
N THR A 130 13.33 8.35 22.86
CA THR A 130 13.28 6.93 22.49
C THR A 130 12.19 6.68 21.44
N PHE A 131 11.01 7.28 21.60
CA PHE A 131 9.92 7.18 20.63
C PHE A 131 10.32 7.73 19.25
N MET A 132 11.10 8.81 19.19
CA MET A 132 11.66 9.32 17.93
C MET A 132 12.59 8.32 17.25
N CYS A 133 13.47 7.64 18.00
CA CYS A 133 14.32 6.56 17.46
C CYS A 133 13.46 5.45 16.81
N ILE A 134 12.40 5.02 17.51
CA ILE A 134 11.48 3.99 17.03
C ILE A 134 10.75 4.44 15.76
N ILE A 135 10.28 5.68 15.72
CA ILE A 135 9.64 6.28 14.53
C ILE A 135 10.60 6.27 13.34
N MET A 136 11.81 6.80 13.51
CA MET A 136 12.80 6.89 12.43
C MET A 136 13.15 5.52 11.85
N ALA A 137 13.37 4.52 12.71
CA ALA A 137 13.67 3.17 12.27
C ALA A 137 12.47 2.50 11.57
N ASN A 138 11.24 2.80 12.01
CA ASN A 138 10.03 2.29 11.35
C ASN A 138 9.73 2.94 9.99
N LEU A 139 10.23 4.16 9.76
CA LEU A 139 10.09 4.87 8.49
C LEU A 139 11.14 4.45 7.44
N MET A 140 12.24 3.80 7.83
CA MET A 140 13.31 3.39 6.90
C MET A 140 12.82 2.59 5.67
N PRO A 141 11.89 1.62 5.80
CA PRO A 141 11.38 0.90 4.63
C PRO A 141 10.60 1.80 3.66
N SER A 142 9.89 2.81 4.17
CA SER A 142 9.08 3.71 3.34
C SER A 142 9.92 4.52 2.34
N LEU A 143 11.18 4.80 2.69
CA LEU A 143 12.15 5.49 1.82
C LEU A 143 12.27 4.79 0.47
N ALA A 144 12.21 3.45 0.46
CA ALA A 144 12.40 2.66 -0.74
C ALA A 144 11.17 2.68 -1.67
N SER A 145 9.97 3.06 -1.19
CA SER A 145 8.79 3.24 -2.04
C SER A 145 8.70 4.62 -2.71
N MET A 146 9.56 5.57 -2.36
CA MET A 146 9.47 6.95 -2.87
C MET A 146 10.21 7.14 -4.19
N GLY A 147 9.76 8.09 -5.00
CA GLY A 147 10.55 8.56 -6.15
C GLY A 147 11.84 9.24 -5.68
N ASN A 148 12.87 9.35 -6.54
CA ASN A 148 14.18 9.87 -6.13
C ASN A 148 14.12 11.30 -5.58
N ARG A 149 13.35 12.18 -6.22
CA ARG A 149 13.12 13.57 -5.74
C ARG A 149 12.35 13.55 -4.41
N GLU A 150 11.27 12.78 -4.38
CA GLU A 150 10.53 12.28 -3.21
C GLU A 150 11.44 12.11 -1.98
N LEU A 151 12.23 11.06 -2.10
CA LEU A 151 13.18 10.54 -1.14
C LEU A 151 14.11 11.61 -0.57
N PHE A 152 14.82 12.36 -1.42
CA PHE A 152 15.80 13.33 -0.93
C PHE A 152 15.14 14.51 -0.21
N THR A 153 13.98 14.98 -0.67
CA THR A 153 13.26 16.08 0.00
C THR A 153 12.74 15.67 1.38
N ASN A 154 12.15 14.48 1.49
CA ASN A 154 11.63 13.97 2.76
C ASN A 154 12.75 13.64 3.75
N VAL A 155 13.86 13.07 3.29
CA VAL A 155 15.04 12.80 4.13
C VAL A 155 15.67 14.11 4.61
N ALA A 156 15.76 15.14 3.77
CA ALA A 156 16.23 16.47 4.20
C ALA A 156 15.34 17.06 5.31
N GLY A 157 14.02 16.95 5.18
CA GLY A 157 13.07 17.36 6.23
C GLY A 157 13.31 16.61 7.56
N MET A 158 13.54 15.30 7.50
CA MET A 158 13.89 14.51 8.69
C MET A 158 15.23 14.89 9.31
N VAL A 159 16.24 15.20 8.50
CA VAL A 159 17.54 15.69 8.99
C VAL A 159 17.36 16.99 9.75
N ILE A 160 16.64 17.96 9.18
CA ILE A 160 16.38 19.25 9.83
C ILE A 160 15.68 19.05 11.17
N LEU A 161 14.63 18.23 11.21
CA LEU A 161 13.88 17.95 12.43
C LEU A 161 14.77 17.33 13.52
N VAL A 162 15.49 16.26 13.20
CA VAL A 162 16.33 15.54 14.19
C VAL A 162 17.49 16.39 14.68
N VAL A 163 18.15 17.13 13.78
CA VAL A 163 19.25 18.03 14.18
C VAL A 163 18.73 19.13 15.10
N THR A 164 17.57 19.72 14.79
CA THR A 164 16.94 20.75 15.65
C THR A 164 16.65 20.18 17.05
N MET A 165 16.06 18.98 17.13
CA MET A 165 15.83 18.31 18.41
C MET A 165 17.14 18.12 19.19
N VAL A 166 18.16 17.55 18.55
CA VAL A 166 19.46 17.27 19.19
C VAL A 166 20.10 18.54 19.73
N VAL A 167 20.12 19.63 18.96
CA VAL A 167 20.66 20.93 19.39
C VAL A 167 19.88 21.46 20.60
N ASN A 168 18.55 21.41 20.57
CA ASN A 168 17.72 21.88 21.69
C ASN A 168 17.99 21.07 22.96
N ILE A 169 18.12 19.75 22.86
CA ILE A 169 18.46 18.89 24.00
C ILE A 169 19.84 19.25 24.56
N PHE A 170 20.85 19.49 23.71
CA PHE A 170 22.17 19.94 24.17
C PHE A 170 22.11 21.26 24.94
N ILE A 171 21.30 22.21 24.48
CA ILE A 171 21.08 23.48 25.18
C ILE A 171 20.49 23.21 26.57
N GLN A 172 19.44 22.40 26.66
CA GLN A 172 18.77 22.08 27.93
C GLN A 172 19.69 21.37 28.94
N MET A 173 20.56 20.47 28.45
CA MET A 173 21.56 19.82 29.30
C MET A 173 22.59 20.84 29.85
N LYS A 174 22.99 21.83 29.04
CA LYS A 174 23.95 22.86 29.46
C LYS A 174 23.34 23.88 30.42
N THR A 175 22.05 24.16 30.32
CA THR A 175 21.34 25.09 31.21
C THR A 175 20.92 24.45 32.53
N GLY A 176 21.24 23.17 32.78
CA GLY A 176 20.94 22.48 34.04
C GLY A 176 19.46 22.13 34.23
N VAL A 177 18.65 22.23 33.18
CA VAL A 177 17.21 21.90 33.19
C VAL A 177 16.98 20.38 33.29
N VAL A 178 17.99 19.59 32.96
CA VAL A 178 17.99 18.12 33.03
C VAL A 178 18.58 17.67 34.36
N GLN A 179 17.86 16.82 35.08
CA GLN A 179 18.33 16.30 36.37
C GLN A 179 19.47 15.29 36.21
N TYR A 180 20.47 15.35 37.09
CA TYR A 180 21.73 14.60 37.01
C TYR A 180 21.57 13.09 36.79
N TRP A 181 20.53 12.48 37.37
CA TRP A 181 20.31 11.03 37.31
C TRP A 181 19.76 10.51 35.97
N ILE A 182 19.26 11.38 35.07
CA ILE A 182 18.78 10.99 33.72
C ILE A 182 19.79 11.37 32.62
N ILE A 183 20.77 12.23 32.91
CA ILE A 183 21.73 12.76 31.92
C ILE A 183 22.37 11.65 31.07
N ILE A 184 22.76 10.53 31.68
CA ILE A 184 23.35 9.38 30.96
C ILE A 184 22.37 8.80 29.92
N VAL A 185 21.10 8.69 30.29
CA VAL A 185 20.02 8.17 29.43
C VAL A 185 19.76 9.12 28.27
N GLU A 186 19.76 10.43 28.51
CA GLU A 186 19.65 11.43 27.44
C GLU A 186 20.82 11.36 26.45
N TYR A 187 22.07 11.21 26.93
CA TYR A 187 23.23 11.04 26.05
C TYR A 187 23.13 9.77 25.19
N ILE A 188 22.68 8.65 25.77
CA ILE A 188 22.47 7.40 25.03
C ILE A 188 21.40 7.60 23.95
N ASN A 189 20.29 8.26 24.27
CA ASN A 189 19.22 8.55 23.31
C ASN A 189 19.68 9.51 22.19
N ILE A 190 20.45 10.56 22.49
CA ILE A 190 21.04 11.44 21.47
C ILE A 190 21.95 10.64 20.53
N GLY A 191 22.83 9.82 21.09
CA GLY A 191 23.71 8.95 20.30
C GLY A 191 22.93 7.99 19.41
N ALA A 192 21.84 7.42 19.90
CA ALA A 192 20.95 6.56 19.14
C ALA A 192 20.24 7.30 18.01
N MET A 193 19.65 8.48 18.28
CA MET A 193 18.98 9.31 17.27
C MET A 193 19.94 9.71 16.13
N LEU A 194 21.13 10.19 16.46
CA LEU A 194 22.15 10.55 15.46
C LEU A 194 22.62 9.34 14.66
N SER A 195 22.81 8.19 15.32
CA SER A 195 23.18 6.95 14.66
C SER A 195 22.11 6.51 13.65
N ILE A 196 20.84 6.49 14.05
CA ILE A 196 19.73 6.13 13.15
C ILE A 196 19.60 7.16 12.01
N LEU A 197 19.82 8.46 12.28
CA LEU A 197 19.80 9.49 11.24
C LEU A 197 20.87 9.24 10.18
N ILE A 198 22.09 8.91 10.60
CA ILE A 198 23.18 8.56 9.69
C ILE A 198 22.80 7.33 8.85
N LEU A 199 22.15 6.33 9.45
CA LEU A 199 21.66 5.14 8.73
C LEU A 199 20.56 5.49 7.72
N VAL A 200 19.63 6.39 8.07
CA VAL A 200 18.58 6.91 7.16
C VAL A 200 19.20 7.62 5.96
N ILE A 201 20.15 8.52 6.18
CA ILE A 201 20.87 9.23 5.10
C ILE A 201 21.61 8.22 4.22
N SER A 202 22.36 7.30 4.84
CA SER A 202 23.09 6.25 4.12
C SER A 202 22.16 5.42 3.22
N SER A 203 20.97 5.07 3.73
CA SER A 203 19.92 4.35 3.00
C SER A 203 19.43 5.13 1.78
N ALA A 204 19.16 6.42 1.95
CA ALA A 204 18.69 7.31 0.88
C ALA A 204 19.68 7.40 -0.30
N LEU A 205 20.99 7.29 -0.03
CA LEU A 205 22.03 7.31 -1.07
C LEU A 205 22.05 6.03 -1.93
N ILE A 206 21.62 4.89 -1.37
CA ILE A 206 21.71 3.58 -2.04
C ILE A 206 20.44 3.25 -2.82
N ILE A 207 19.28 3.62 -2.27
CA ILE A 207 17.95 3.26 -2.79
C ILE A 207 17.84 3.47 -4.31
N PRO A 208 18.21 4.62 -4.90
CA PRO A 208 17.99 4.81 -6.33
C PRO A 208 18.92 3.95 -7.20
N THR A 209 20.16 3.70 -6.78
CA THR A 209 21.06 2.75 -7.46
C THR A 209 20.50 1.34 -7.37
N SER A 210 20.01 0.93 -6.19
CA SER A 210 19.37 -0.38 -6.01
C SER A 210 18.16 -0.54 -6.94
N LYS A 211 17.29 0.47 -7.04
CA LYS A 211 16.16 0.44 -7.99
C LYS A 211 16.62 0.25 -9.43
N LYS A 212 17.64 1.00 -9.87
CA LYS A 212 18.20 0.88 -11.23
C LYS A 212 18.77 -0.51 -11.53
N ILE A 213 19.49 -1.11 -10.58
CA ILE A 213 20.03 -2.47 -10.73
C ILE A 213 18.91 -3.50 -10.79
N LEU A 214 17.95 -3.41 -9.88
CA LEU A 214 16.80 -4.31 -9.83
C LEU A 214 15.95 -4.22 -11.10
N GLU A 215 15.80 -3.02 -11.65
CA GLU A 215 15.10 -2.78 -12.92
C GLU A 215 15.77 -3.49 -14.09
N LEU A 216 17.09 -3.32 -14.24
CA LEU A 216 17.85 -3.97 -15.31
C LEU A 216 17.77 -5.50 -15.22
N LYS A 217 17.88 -6.05 -14.01
CA LYS A 217 17.76 -7.50 -13.79
C LYS A 217 16.34 -8.00 -14.06
N TYR A 218 15.34 -7.22 -13.65
CA TYR A 218 13.93 -7.52 -13.93
C TYR A 218 13.68 -7.60 -15.43
N GLN A 219 14.12 -6.59 -16.19
CA GLN A 219 13.95 -6.57 -17.66
C GLN A 219 14.66 -7.74 -18.34
N ALA A 220 15.86 -8.12 -17.89
CA ALA A 220 16.59 -9.26 -18.43
C ALA A 220 15.82 -10.58 -18.25
N VAL A 221 15.36 -10.87 -17.03
CA VAL A 221 14.60 -12.10 -16.73
C VAL A 221 13.22 -12.08 -17.37
N HIS A 222 12.54 -10.93 -17.42
CA HIS A 222 11.24 -10.76 -18.07
C HIS A 222 11.35 -11.06 -19.57
N LYS A 223 12.38 -10.52 -20.25
CA LYS A 223 12.61 -10.74 -21.68
C LYS A 223 12.78 -12.23 -21.98
N THR A 224 13.62 -12.95 -21.23
CA THR A 224 13.80 -14.41 -21.39
C THR A 224 12.49 -15.16 -21.15
N THR A 225 11.80 -14.86 -20.05
CA THR A 225 10.54 -15.51 -19.68
C THR A 225 9.43 -15.27 -20.71
N SER A 226 9.34 -14.06 -21.27
CA SER A 226 8.37 -13.72 -22.31
C SER A 226 8.68 -14.44 -23.63
N HIS A 227 9.95 -14.57 -23.99
CA HIS A 227 10.36 -15.22 -25.24
C HIS A 227 10.04 -16.73 -25.20
N ASP A 228 10.30 -17.38 -24.07
CA ASP A 228 9.93 -18.78 -23.85
C ASP A 228 8.41 -18.98 -23.91
N LEU A 229 7.65 -18.01 -23.40
CA LEU A 229 6.19 -18.00 -23.41
C LEU A 229 5.60 -17.91 -24.84
N TYR A 230 6.13 -16.98 -25.66
CA TYR A 230 5.72 -16.79 -27.05
C TYR A 230 6.16 -17.95 -27.95
N ALA A 231 7.27 -18.61 -27.63
CA ALA A 231 7.77 -19.77 -28.38
C ALA A 231 7.01 -21.06 -28.06
N GLN A 232 6.48 -21.22 -26.85
CA GLN A 232 5.79 -22.44 -26.43
C GLN A 232 4.27 -22.44 -26.70
N HIS A 233 3.56 -21.31 -26.59
CA HIS A 233 2.09 -21.34 -26.48
C HIS A 233 1.37 -20.39 -27.44
N THR A 234 1.04 -20.92 -28.63
CA THR A 234 0.04 -20.38 -29.56
C THR A 234 -1.41 -20.64 -29.07
N TRP A 235 -1.57 -21.49 -28.05
CA TRP A 235 -2.86 -21.95 -27.52
C TRP A 235 -3.02 -21.67 -26.02
N MET A 236 -4.28 -21.54 -25.61
CA MET A 236 -4.78 -21.11 -24.30
C MET A 236 -4.06 -21.74 -23.10
N PHE A 237 -3.64 -20.93 -22.11
CA PHE A 237 -2.98 -21.41 -20.89
C PHE A 237 -3.89 -22.33 -20.05
N THR A 238 -3.32 -23.40 -19.52
CA THR A 238 -3.96 -24.19 -18.46
C THR A 238 -4.03 -23.40 -17.14
N VAL A 239 -4.91 -23.79 -16.22
CA VAL A 239 -4.97 -23.13 -14.90
C VAL A 239 -3.68 -23.38 -14.12
N GLU A 240 -3.09 -24.57 -14.26
CA GLU A 240 -1.80 -24.93 -13.67
C GLU A 240 -0.66 -24.07 -14.23
N GLU A 241 -0.57 -23.92 -15.55
CA GLU A 241 0.44 -23.07 -16.20
C GLU A 241 0.30 -21.61 -15.79
N LEU A 242 -0.94 -21.09 -15.74
CA LEU A 242 -1.21 -19.72 -15.33
C LEU A 242 -0.88 -19.50 -13.85
N THR A 243 -1.16 -20.49 -13.00
CA THR A 243 -0.76 -20.50 -11.59
C THR A 243 0.76 -20.48 -11.46
N GLN A 244 1.48 -21.27 -12.26
CA GLN A 244 2.94 -21.26 -12.28
C GLN A 244 3.50 -19.94 -12.78
N HIS A 245 2.89 -19.33 -13.79
CA HIS A 245 3.26 -18.02 -14.33
C HIS A 245 3.09 -16.91 -13.29
N VAL A 246 1.91 -16.81 -12.67
CA VAL A 246 1.62 -15.87 -11.57
C VAL A 246 2.63 -16.07 -10.43
N ARG A 247 2.97 -17.32 -10.10
CA ARG A 247 3.96 -17.64 -9.06
C ARG A 247 5.37 -17.16 -9.40
N LYS A 248 5.83 -17.36 -10.64
CA LYS A 248 7.14 -16.87 -11.12
C LYS A 248 7.22 -15.35 -11.00
N TYR A 249 6.22 -14.63 -11.52
CA TYR A 249 6.16 -13.17 -11.43
C TYR A 249 5.97 -12.66 -10.00
N TRP A 250 5.28 -13.40 -9.14
CA TRP A 250 5.15 -13.04 -7.73
C TRP A 250 6.48 -13.11 -6.98
N VAL A 251 7.27 -14.17 -7.22
CA VAL A 251 8.62 -14.29 -6.65
C VAL A 251 9.52 -13.18 -7.18
N MET A 252 9.45 -12.90 -8.47
CA MET A 252 10.19 -11.81 -9.12
C MET A 252 9.82 -10.44 -8.53
N ALA A 253 8.53 -10.12 -8.44
CA ALA A 253 8.05 -8.86 -7.87
C ALA A 253 8.35 -8.72 -6.37
N GLY A 254 8.20 -9.80 -5.61
CA GLY A 254 8.49 -9.80 -4.17
C GLY A 254 9.97 -9.61 -3.85
N THR A 255 10.86 -10.27 -4.61
CA THR A 255 12.32 -10.15 -4.43
C THR A 255 12.89 -8.84 -4.99
N CYS A 256 12.27 -8.30 -6.04
CA CYS A 256 12.58 -6.99 -6.64
C CYS A 256 12.02 -5.81 -5.85
N SER A 257 11.14 -6.05 -4.85
CA SER A 257 10.53 -4.97 -4.06
C SER A 257 11.61 -4.12 -3.37
N PRO A 258 11.68 -2.81 -3.65
CA PRO A 258 12.70 -1.94 -3.05
C PRO A 258 12.64 -1.93 -1.52
N GLN A 259 11.43 -2.00 -0.94
CA GLN A 259 11.24 -2.09 0.51
C GLN A 259 11.82 -3.38 1.09
N PHE A 260 11.62 -4.50 0.39
CA PHE A 260 12.16 -5.80 0.78
C PHE A 260 13.69 -5.79 0.78
N VAL A 261 14.28 -5.25 -0.29
CA VAL A 261 15.73 -5.10 -0.43
C VAL A 261 16.27 -4.18 0.65
N MET A 262 15.59 -3.08 0.95
CA MET A 262 15.95 -2.14 2.02
C MET A 262 15.98 -2.81 3.40
N ILE A 263 14.98 -3.63 3.72
CA ILE A 263 14.88 -4.31 5.02
C ILE A 263 15.93 -5.41 5.19
N THR A 264 16.33 -6.07 4.10
CA THR A 264 17.40 -7.09 4.15
C THR A 264 18.81 -6.49 4.23
N THR A 265 18.95 -5.16 4.13
CA THR A 265 20.24 -4.50 4.29
C THR A 265 20.79 -4.57 5.73
N PRO A 266 22.12 -4.53 5.89
CA PRO A 266 22.74 -4.37 7.21
C PRO A 266 22.31 -3.09 7.94
N LEU A 267 22.01 -2.00 7.21
CA LEU A 267 21.61 -0.71 7.80
C LEU A 267 20.32 -0.82 8.61
N CYS A 268 19.27 -1.43 8.04
CA CYS A 268 17.98 -1.61 8.71
C CYS A 268 18.11 -2.54 9.93
N CYS A 269 18.97 -3.57 9.85
CA CYS A 269 19.23 -4.48 10.96
C CYS A 269 19.90 -3.75 12.14
N VAL A 270 20.92 -2.93 11.88
CA VAL A 270 21.60 -2.14 12.92
C VAL A 270 20.65 -1.10 13.54
N ALA A 271 19.85 -0.41 12.73
CA ALA A 271 18.84 0.52 13.25
C ALA A 271 17.85 -0.19 14.19
N GLY A 272 17.39 -1.39 13.83
CA GLY A 272 16.55 -2.22 14.69
C GLY A 272 17.25 -2.63 15.99
N MET A 273 18.53 -2.97 15.96
CA MET A 273 19.30 -3.30 17.17
C MET A 273 19.44 -2.09 18.11
N ILE A 274 19.75 -0.90 17.58
CA ILE A 274 19.81 0.35 18.36
C ILE A 274 18.45 0.66 18.99
N CYS A 275 17.36 0.41 18.27
CA CYS A 275 16.00 0.60 18.78
C CYS A 275 15.61 -0.41 19.86
N VAL A 276 16.02 -1.68 19.72
CA VAL A 276 15.77 -2.72 20.73
C VAL A 276 16.54 -2.41 22.01
N THR A 277 17.81 -1.99 21.91
CA THR A 277 18.60 -1.64 23.11
C THR A 277 18.05 -0.41 23.83
N THR A 278 17.66 0.64 23.09
CA THR A 278 17.01 1.83 23.68
C THR A 278 15.63 1.52 24.28
N THR A 279 14.86 0.61 23.67
CA THR A 279 13.60 0.12 24.22
C THR A 279 13.80 -0.63 25.54
N ILE A 280 14.77 -1.54 25.59
CA ILE A 280 15.10 -2.29 26.82
C ILE A 280 15.51 -1.32 27.93
N LEU A 281 16.35 -0.33 27.60
CA LEU A 281 16.76 0.70 28.55
C LEU A 281 15.56 1.51 29.07
N HIS A 282 14.66 1.94 28.17
CA HIS A 282 13.45 2.69 28.54
C HIS A 282 12.57 1.88 29.50
N TYR A 283 12.22 0.64 29.16
CA TYR A 283 11.39 -0.19 30.05
C TYR A 283 12.09 -0.59 31.34
N PHE A 284 13.41 -0.78 31.33
CA PHE A 284 14.18 -1.02 32.55
C PHE A 284 14.05 0.14 33.54
N ILE A 285 14.16 1.38 33.05
CA ILE A 285 13.95 2.59 33.86
C ILE A 285 12.52 2.65 34.38
N VAL A 286 11.53 2.41 33.51
CA VAL A 286 10.09 2.38 33.89
C VAL A 286 9.84 1.39 35.02
N VAL A 287 10.42 0.19 34.95
CA VAL A 287 10.25 -0.88 35.96
C VAL A 287 10.95 -0.52 37.26
N LEU A 288 12.18 0.02 37.22
CA LEU A 288 12.89 0.45 38.42
C LEU A 288 12.07 1.49 39.21
N ASN A 289 11.41 2.42 38.53
CA ASN A 289 10.53 3.40 39.18
C ASN A 289 9.29 2.79 39.82
N PHE A 290 8.79 1.68 39.29
CA PHE A 290 7.65 0.98 39.86
C PHE A 290 8.03 0.16 41.10
N ILE A 291 9.27 -0.34 41.15
CA ILE A 291 9.75 -1.19 42.24
C ILE A 291 10.29 -0.37 43.41
N ILE A 292 10.91 0.79 43.18
CA ILE A 292 11.44 1.65 44.24
C ILE A 292 10.30 2.50 44.82
N PRO A 293 9.83 2.24 46.06
CA PRO A 293 8.77 3.02 46.65
C PRO A 293 9.34 4.35 47.14
N HIS A 294 9.27 5.39 46.31
CA HIS A 294 9.25 6.75 46.83
C HIS A 294 7.90 6.99 47.51
N GLU A 295 7.91 7.67 48.67
CA GLU A 295 6.70 8.01 49.44
C GLU A 295 5.54 8.47 48.55
N TYR A 296 4.59 7.57 48.28
CA TYR A 296 3.22 7.72 47.79
C TYR A 296 2.84 8.76 46.69
N LYS A 297 3.76 9.50 46.04
CA LYS A 297 3.38 10.57 45.08
C LYS A 297 4.16 10.69 43.76
N ALA A 298 5.12 9.83 43.46
CA ALA A 298 5.95 9.96 42.24
C ALA A 298 5.15 9.91 40.90
N TYR A 299 3.98 9.25 40.87
CA TYR A 299 3.15 9.14 39.65
C TYR A 299 2.33 10.39 39.31
N LEU A 300 2.21 11.32 40.26
CA LEU A 300 1.52 12.60 40.09
C LEU A 300 2.49 13.79 40.21
N ASP A 301 3.80 13.51 40.17
CA ASP A 301 4.85 14.52 40.24
C ASP A 301 5.12 15.14 38.86
N TYR A 302 4.12 15.87 38.36
CA TYR A 302 4.26 16.77 37.22
C TYR A 302 4.22 18.21 37.75
N HIS A 303 5.32 18.92 37.58
CA HIS A 303 5.48 20.31 38.03
C HIS A 303 5.58 21.28 36.84
N SER A 304 5.53 20.76 35.62
CA SER A 304 5.53 21.57 34.40
C SER A 304 4.18 22.23 34.12
N ASN A 305 4.22 23.31 33.33
CA ASN A 305 3.03 24.01 32.83
C ASN A 305 2.11 23.13 31.96
N TYR A 306 2.58 21.95 31.53
CA TYR A 306 1.79 20.95 30.83
C TYR A 306 0.82 20.19 31.75
N LYS A 307 0.94 20.31 33.08
CA LYS A 307 0.04 19.69 34.06
C LYS A 307 -0.14 18.17 33.78
N TRP A 308 -1.36 17.63 33.95
CA TRP A 308 -1.63 16.18 33.76
C TRP A 308 -1.43 15.67 32.33
N SER A 309 -1.34 16.56 31.33
CA SER A 309 -1.10 16.14 29.95
C SER A 309 0.25 15.44 29.78
N MET A 310 1.22 15.70 30.66
CA MET A 310 2.51 15.02 30.68
C MET A 310 2.40 13.52 30.93
N LEU A 311 1.53 13.12 31.86
CA LEU A 311 1.25 11.72 32.12
C LEU A 311 0.63 11.05 30.89
N VAL A 312 -0.29 11.74 30.20
CA VAL A 312 -0.92 11.24 28.98
C VAL A 312 0.08 11.08 27.84
N ILE A 313 0.99 12.05 27.65
CA ILE A 313 2.07 11.97 26.66
C ILE A 313 2.96 10.77 26.96
N TYR A 314 3.42 10.66 28.21
CA TYR A 314 4.29 9.57 28.66
C TYR A 314 3.66 8.20 28.38
N ILE A 315 2.44 7.96 28.85
CA ILE A 315 1.73 6.68 28.63
C ILE A 315 1.58 6.39 27.13
N THR A 316 1.13 7.39 26.36
CA THR A 316 0.89 7.22 24.92
C THR A 316 2.18 6.85 24.19
N GLN A 317 3.28 7.58 24.43
CA GLN A 317 4.54 7.33 23.75
C GLN A 317 5.21 6.04 24.23
N THR A 318 5.09 5.65 25.50
CA THR A 318 5.57 4.35 26.00
C THR A 318 4.83 3.18 25.35
N ILE A 319 3.51 3.29 25.12
CA ILE A 319 2.75 2.30 24.32
C ILE A 319 3.31 2.27 22.89
N GLY A 320 3.56 3.44 22.31
CA GLY A 320 4.11 3.57 20.97
C GLY A 320 5.49 2.95 20.78
N ILE A 321 6.38 3.08 21.77
CA ILE A 321 7.68 2.41 21.81
C ILE A 321 7.48 0.89 21.74
N GLY A 322 6.61 0.34 22.59
CA GLY A 322 6.31 -1.10 22.60
C GLY A 322 5.78 -1.60 21.25
N VAL A 323 4.78 -0.92 20.69
CA VAL A 323 4.20 -1.26 19.38
C VAL A 323 5.25 -1.19 18.27
N GLY A 324 5.99 -0.09 18.17
CA GLY A 324 6.97 0.10 17.10
C GLY A 324 8.16 -0.86 17.17
N THR A 325 8.55 -1.31 18.36
CA THR A 325 9.66 -2.26 18.54
C THR A 325 9.34 -3.66 18.02
N ILE A 326 8.06 -4.08 18.02
CA ILE A 326 7.66 -5.39 17.46
C ILE A 326 8.12 -5.52 16.01
N ALA A 327 7.81 -4.53 15.16
CA ALA A 327 8.19 -4.56 13.74
C ALA A 327 9.72 -4.64 13.55
N LEU A 328 10.48 -3.89 14.36
CA LEU A 328 11.93 -3.82 14.28
C LEU A 328 12.60 -5.14 14.65
N VAL A 329 12.12 -5.82 15.70
CA VAL A 329 12.61 -7.16 16.09
C VAL A 329 12.42 -8.15 14.94
N PHE A 330 11.23 -8.19 14.35
CA PHE A 330 10.94 -9.09 13.23
C PHE A 330 11.76 -8.78 11.98
N ARG A 331 12.01 -7.49 11.68
CA ARG A 331 12.90 -7.06 10.59
C ARG A 331 14.35 -7.52 10.81
N CYS A 332 14.87 -7.41 12.03
CA CYS A 332 16.19 -7.96 12.39
C CYS A 332 16.26 -9.47 12.12
N PHE A 333 15.23 -10.24 12.51
CA PHE A 333 15.15 -11.67 12.20
C PHE A 333 15.03 -11.98 10.70
N ALA A 334 14.32 -11.15 9.93
CA ALA A 334 14.20 -11.32 8.48
C ALA A 334 15.56 -11.16 7.78
N ALA A 335 16.36 -10.16 8.17
CA ALA A 335 17.72 -9.96 7.66
C ALA A 335 18.66 -11.13 7.99
N LEU A 336 18.46 -11.81 9.13
CA LEU A 336 19.21 -13.01 9.51
C LEU A 336 18.80 -14.24 8.69
N ASN A 337 17.50 -14.46 8.50
CA ASN A 337 16.98 -15.58 7.70
C ASN A 337 17.42 -15.53 6.24
N PHE A 338 17.72 -14.33 5.72
CA PHE A 338 18.32 -14.15 4.40
C PHE A 338 19.79 -14.60 4.36
N LYS A 339 20.52 -14.42 5.47
CA LYS A 339 21.96 -14.67 5.59
C LYS A 339 22.31 -16.11 6.00
N LEU A 340 21.41 -16.86 6.63
CA LEU A 340 21.65 -18.20 7.19
C LEU A 340 21.85 -19.35 6.16
N SER A 341 22.11 -19.08 4.88
CA SER A 341 22.48 -20.13 3.92
C SER A 341 23.84 -20.76 4.30
N THR A 342 23.93 -22.08 4.26
CA THR A 342 25.15 -22.84 4.60
C THR A 342 26.37 -22.45 3.75
N LYS A 343 26.16 -21.92 2.54
CA LYS A 343 27.21 -21.34 1.68
C LYS A 343 27.71 -19.98 2.17
N TRP A 344 26.87 -19.19 2.85
CA TRP A 344 27.19 -17.85 3.33
C TRP A 344 28.21 -17.88 4.48
N ILE A 345 28.08 -18.83 5.42
CA ILE A 345 29.04 -19.05 6.53
C ILE A 345 30.47 -19.26 6.01
N LYS A 346 30.64 -20.01 4.91
CA LYS A 346 31.95 -20.25 4.27
C LYS A 346 32.54 -19.03 3.55
N LYS A 347 31.73 -18.01 3.26
CA LYS A 347 32.09 -16.83 2.44
C LYS A 347 32.40 -15.58 3.28
N HIS A 348 32.34 -15.67 4.62
CA HIS A 348 32.54 -14.56 5.55
C HIS A 348 33.93 -13.92 5.60
N THR A 349 34.86 -14.36 4.77
CA THR A 349 36.14 -13.68 4.55
C THR A 349 35.99 -12.37 3.76
N LYS A 350 34.83 -12.10 3.14
CA LYS A 350 34.56 -10.90 2.30
C LYS A 350 33.80 -9.75 2.99
N VAL A 351 33.71 -9.71 4.32
CA VAL A 351 32.96 -8.64 5.05
C VAL A 351 33.49 -7.23 4.74
N TYR A 352 34.78 -7.11 4.41
CA TYR A 352 35.45 -5.86 4.03
C TYR A 352 35.28 -5.47 2.55
N GLU A 353 34.75 -6.36 1.71
CA GLU A 353 34.49 -6.06 0.30
C GLU A 353 33.22 -5.18 0.22
N ILE A 354 33.38 -3.97 -0.33
CA ILE A 354 32.28 -3.02 -0.51
C ILE A 354 31.81 -3.10 -1.96
N GLU A 355 30.58 -3.54 -2.14
CA GLU A 355 29.98 -3.65 -3.46
C GLU A 355 29.81 -2.26 -4.09
N LYS A 356 30.03 -2.17 -5.41
CA LYS A 356 30.02 -0.90 -6.15
C LYS A 356 28.73 -0.09 -5.96
N HIS A 357 27.59 -0.77 -5.79
CA HIS A 357 26.28 -0.14 -5.66
C HIS A 357 26.16 0.76 -4.42
N TRP A 358 26.92 0.52 -3.35
CA TRP A 358 26.87 1.33 -2.11
C TRP A 358 27.38 2.76 -2.30
N THR A 359 28.28 2.97 -3.27
CA THR A 359 28.90 4.28 -3.52
C THR A 359 28.59 4.85 -4.90
N GLN A 360 27.87 4.09 -5.73
CA GLN A 360 27.68 4.43 -7.14
C GLN A 360 27.00 5.79 -7.32
N MET A 361 25.95 6.09 -6.57
CA MET A 361 25.26 7.38 -6.62
C MET A 361 26.22 8.56 -6.39
N LEU A 362 27.02 8.49 -5.33
CA LEU A 362 28.01 9.52 -4.99
C LEU A 362 29.07 9.67 -6.08
N THR A 363 29.49 8.55 -6.70
CA THR A 363 30.42 8.59 -7.83
C THR A 363 29.80 9.16 -9.11
N GLU A 364 28.49 8.98 -9.32
CA GLU A 364 27.74 9.57 -10.43
C GLU A 364 27.61 11.09 -10.21
N TRP A 365 27.25 11.54 -9.01
CA TRP A 365 27.21 12.97 -8.66
C TRP A 365 28.56 13.67 -8.81
N LYS A 366 29.65 12.97 -8.50
CA LYS A 366 31.01 13.47 -8.72
C LYS A 366 31.32 13.73 -10.21
N LYS A 367 30.66 13.01 -11.13
CA LYS A 367 30.84 13.16 -12.59
C LYS A 367 29.94 14.23 -13.20
N ILE A 368 28.92 14.71 -12.48
CA ILE A 368 28.05 15.79 -12.99
C ILE A 368 28.84 17.09 -12.99
N HIS A 369 29.06 17.66 -14.18
CA HIS A 369 29.61 19.00 -14.30
C HIS A 369 28.57 20.02 -13.85
N LEU A 370 28.69 20.53 -12.62
CA LEU A 370 27.83 21.63 -12.18
C LEU A 370 28.19 22.92 -12.92
N ALA A 371 27.32 23.32 -13.84
CA ALA A 371 27.34 24.65 -14.45
C ALA A 371 26.77 25.67 -13.46
N PHE A 372 27.59 26.09 -12.50
CA PHE A 372 27.21 27.14 -11.56
C PHE A 372 27.25 28.52 -12.24
N PRO A 373 26.16 29.31 -12.21
CA PRO A 373 26.13 30.67 -12.75
C PRO A 373 26.76 31.66 -11.75
N LEU A 374 28.04 31.46 -11.39
CA LEU A 374 28.82 32.43 -10.60
C LEU A 374 29.73 33.27 -11.51
N GLY A 375 29.93 34.55 -11.17
CA GLY A 375 30.64 35.53 -12.01
C GLY A 375 32.18 35.46 -12.00
N GLY A 376 32.82 34.78 -11.02
CA GLY A 376 34.29 34.85 -10.85
C GLY A 376 35.01 33.49 -10.92
N HIS A 377 36.15 33.43 -11.63
CA HIS A 377 36.97 32.23 -11.80
C HIS A 377 37.42 31.59 -10.46
N MET A 378 37.84 32.41 -9.49
CA MET A 378 38.29 31.94 -8.16
C MET A 378 37.13 31.35 -7.32
N SER A 379 35.94 31.95 -7.41
CA SER A 379 34.74 31.43 -6.72
C SER A 379 34.27 30.10 -7.30
N LYS A 380 34.33 29.94 -8.64
CA LYS A 380 34.04 28.65 -9.31
C LYS A 380 35.03 27.56 -8.90
N ALA A 381 36.33 27.90 -8.86
CA ALA A 381 37.37 26.97 -8.45
C ALA A 381 37.19 26.51 -6.99
N PHE A 382 36.92 27.43 -6.07
CA PHE A 382 36.68 27.10 -4.66
C PHE A 382 35.43 26.21 -4.49
N VAL A 383 34.30 26.57 -5.09
CA VAL A 383 33.06 25.76 -5.04
C VAL A 383 33.30 24.36 -5.61
N TYR A 384 34.02 24.26 -6.72
CA TYR A 384 34.35 22.96 -7.34
C TYR A 384 35.26 22.10 -6.44
N ILE A 385 36.29 22.69 -5.82
CA ILE A 385 37.19 21.99 -4.89
C ILE A 385 36.42 21.54 -3.65
N SER A 386 35.63 22.42 -3.03
CA SER A 386 34.82 22.11 -1.86
C SER A 386 33.78 21.02 -2.16
N TYR A 387 33.09 21.08 -3.30
CA TYR A 387 32.13 20.06 -3.73
C TYR A 387 32.78 18.68 -3.88
N ASN A 388 33.92 18.62 -4.55
CA ASN A 388 34.65 17.36 -4.73
C ASN A 388 35.20 16.82 -3.41
N LEU A 389 35.67 17.68 -2.51
CA LEU A 389 36.14 17.29 -1.19
C LEU A 389 35.00 16.72 -0.34
N ILE A 390 33.84 17.37 -0.33
CA ILE A 390 32.64 16.90 0.37
C ILE A 390 32.21 15.53 -0.17
N LEU A 391 32.12 15.37 -1.50
CA LEU A 391 31.74 14.08 -2.08
C LEU A 391 32.76 12.97 -1.80
N ASN A 392 34.05 13.26 -1.83
CA ASN A 392 35.08 12.29 -1.47
C ASN A 392 34.93 11.84 -0.02
N LEU A 393 34.69 12.78 0.90
CA LEU A 393 34.45 12.49 2.31
C LEU A 393 33.18 11.66 2.48
N CYS A 394 32.07 12.01 1.80
CA CYS A 394 30.83 11.23 1.80
C CYS A 394 31.04 9.79 1.28
N ILE A 395 31.86 9.59 0.24
CA ILE A 395 32.18 8.24 -0.27
C ILE A 395 32.92 7.43 0.80
N ILE A 396 33.92 8.03 1.46
CA ILE A 396 34.68 7.37 2.53
C ILE A 396 33.76 7.05 3.71
N CYS A 397 32.96 8.01 4.17
CA CYS A 397 31.99 7.81 5.25
C CYS A 397 30.99 6.70 4.92
N GLN A 398 30.41 6.71 3.73
CA GLN A 398 29.46 5.67 3.29
C GLN A 398 30.10 4.29 3.32
N LYS A 399 31.35 4.17 2.87
CA LYS A 399 32.11 2.91 2.94
C LYS A 399 32.28 2.43 4.38
N VAL A 400 32.73 3.32 5.27
CA VAL A 400 32.96 3.01 6.69
C VAL A 400 31.65 2.59 7.37
N ILE A 401 30.56 3.34 7.15
CA ILE A 401 29.23 3.02 7.71
C ILE A 401 28.79 1.63 7.29
N VAL A 402 28.91 1.29 6.00
CA VAL A 402 28.49 -0.02 5.49
C VAL A 402 29.30 -1.15 6.11
N VAL A 403 30.62 -1.01 6.21
CA VAL A 403 31.48 -2.03 6.83
C VAL A 403 31.13 -2.21 8.32
N LEU A 404 31.00 -1.11 9.07
CA LEU A 404 30.56 -1.16 10.47
C LEU A 404 29.20 -1.85 10.61
N CYS A 405 28.25 -1.54 9.72
CA CYS A 405 26.93 -2.15 9.77
C CYS A 405 26.95 -3.63 9.40
N LYS A 406 27.81 -4.05 8.45
CA LYS A 406 28.01 -5.48 8.14
C LYS A 406 28.55 -6.23 9.35
N ILE A 407 29.50 -5.65 10.10
CA ILE A 407 30.08 -6.24 11.31
C ILE A 407 29.04 -6.31 12.45
N ILE A 408 28.39 -5.20 12.79
CA ILE A 408 27.37 -5.14 13.85
C ILE A 408 26.19 -6.06 13.51
N GLY A 409 25.81 -6.15 12.23
CA GLY A 409 24.77 -7.05 11.75
C GLY A 409 25.09 -8.56 11.91
N LEU A 410 26.30 -8.95 12.33
CA LEU A 410 26.63 -10.33 12.71
C LEU A 410 26.26 -10.65 14.17
N ILE A 411 26.08 -9.63 15.02
CA ILE A 411 25.75 -9.83 16.45
C ILE A 411 24.46 -10.63 16.61
N PRO A 412 23.34 -10.33 15.91
CA PRO A 412 22.10 -11.08 16.10
C PRO A 412 22.23 -12.53 15.61
N LEU A 413 23.08 -12.80 14.61
CA LEU A 413 23.40 -14.16 14.18
C LEU A 413 24.14 -14.92 15.28
N ALA A 414 25.15 -14.30 15.89
CA ALA A 414 25.88 -14.89 17.01
C ALA A 414 24.92 -15.16 18.19
N MET A 415 24.02 -14.24 18.51
CA MET A 415 23.01 -14.42 19.55
C MET A 415 22.05 -15.59 19.25
N VAL A 416 21.62 -15.77 17.99
CA VAL A 416 20.79 -16.92 17.59
C VAL A 416 21.57 -18.23 17.68
N ILE A 417 22.82 -18.26 17.22
CA ILE A 417 23.68 -19.46 17.32
C ILE A 417 23.91 -19.83 18.78
N VAL A 418 24.27 -18.86 19.62
CA VAL A 418 24.43 -19.05 21.07
C VAL A 418 23.11 -19.50 21.69
N GLY A 419 21.98 -18.88 21.34
CA GLY A 419 20.66 -19.28 21.83
C GLY A 419 20.28 -20.71 21.46
N VAL A 420 20.53 -21.15 20.21
CA VAL A 420 20.30 -22.53 19.77
C VAL A 420 21.25 -23.49 20.49
N LEU A 421 22.52 -23.13 20.66
CA LEU A 421 23.48 -23.90 21.46
C LEU A 421 23.06 -23.98 22.92
N CYS A 422 22.57 -22.89 23.53
CA CYS A 422 22.06 -22.85 24.89
C CYS A 422 20.79 -23.69 25.04
N VAL A 423 19.85 -23.67 24.08
CA VAL A 423 18.65 -24.52 24.08
C VAL A 423 19.03 -25.99 23.87
N TYR A 424 20.03 -26.28 23.04
CA TYR A 424 20.57 -27.63 22.87
C TYR A 424 21.28 -28.12 24.14
N CYS A 425 22.11 -27.28 24.75
CA CYS A 425 22.74 -27.52 26.05
C CYS A 425 21.70 -27.65 27.17
N TRP A 426 20.60 -26.90 27.13
CA TRP A 426 19.50 -26.97 28.09
C TRP A 426 18.64 -28.22 27.89
N LYS A 427 18.39 -28.65 26.64
CA LYS A 427 17.80 -29.96 26.34
C LYS A 427 18.71 -31.09 26.79
N SER A 428 20.03 -30.95 26.63
CA SER A 428 21.04 -31.89 27.12
C SER A 428 21.10 -31.91 28.67
N LEU A 429 21.01 -30.75 29.32
CA LEU A 429 20.94 -30.64 30.79
C LEU A 429 19.62 -31.20 31.34
N LYS A 430 18.48 -30.91 30.70
CA LYS A 430 17.17 -31.51 31.03
C LYS A 430 17.19 -33.02 30.82
N ALA A 431 17.80 -33.52 29.74
CA ALA A 431 17.99 -34.95 29.52
C ALA A 431 18.87 -35.58 30.62
N LYS A 432 19.91 -34.89 31.09
CA LYS A 432 20.74 -35.35 32.22
C LYS A 432 20.03 -35.28 33.57
N PHE A 433 19.08 -34.35 33.77
CA PHE A 433 18.27 -34.25 34.99
C PHE A 433 17.10 -35.25 35.03
N PHE A 434 16.54 -35.63 33.89
CA PHE A 434 15.46 -36.63 33.78
C PHE A 434 15.96 -38.08 33.57
N ALA A 435 17.26 -38.28 33.28
CA ALA A 435 17.87 -39.61 33.13
C ALA A 435 18.15 -40.37 34.44
N ILE A 436 17.38 -40.11 35.51
CA ILE A 436 17.23 -41.03 36.66
C ILE A 436 15.96 -41.87 36.55
N CYS A 437 15.10 -41.68 35.55
CA CYS A 437 14.00 -42.61 35.29
C CYS A 437 13.78 -42.85 33.79
N THR A 438 13.89 -44.13 33.43
CA THR A 438 13.34 -44.84 32.27
C THR A 438 13.90 -44.57 30.87
N THR A 439 14.46 -45.65 30.33
CA THR A 439 14.81 -45.98 28.94
C THR A 439 13.58 -46.05 28.04
N SER A 440 13.62 -45.43 26.85
CA SER A 440 13.19 -46.06 25.60
C SER A 440 13.57 -45.23 24.37
N ASN A 441 14.00 -45.94 23.33
CA ASN A 441 14.38 -45.47 22.00
C ASN A 441 13.23 -44.76 21.26
N SER A 442 13.57 -43.77 20.42
CA SER A 442 12.75 -43.44 19.24
C SER A 442 13.63 -42.97 18.09
N GLU A 443 13.51 -43.68 16.97
CA GLU A 443 14.18 -43.50 15.70
C GLU A 443 13.86 -42.14 15.05
N THR A 444 14.89 -41.50 14.50
CA THR A 444 14.77 -40.35 13.61
C THR A 444 14.39 -40.80 12.21
N ILE A 445 13.16 -40.50 11.78
CA ILE A 445 12.71 -40.60 10.39
C ILE A 445 13.26 -39.39 9.60
N PRO A 446 14.03 -39.58 8.52
CA PRO A 446 14.36 -38.49 7.61
C PRO A 446 13.15 -38.20 6.72
N VAL A 447 12.60 -37.00 6.84
CA VAL A 447 11.54 -36.49 5.95
C VAL A 447 12.16 -36.28 4.57
N VAL A 448 11.70 -37.09 3.61
CA VAL A 448 12.03 -36.99 2.19
C VAL A 448 11.57 -35.63 1.64
N GLU A 449 12.53 -34.79 1.25
CA GLU A 449 12.31 -33.55 0.51
C GLU A 449 11.97 -33.87 -0.95
N GLN A 450 10.73 -33.57 -1.37
CA GLN A 450 10.37 -33.43 -2.79
C GLN A 450 11.13 -32.24 -3.38
N ASN A 451 12.19 -32.52 -4.15
CA ASN A 451 13.14 -31.52 -4.67
C ASN A 451 12.80 -30.97 -6.07
N ASP A 452 11.95 -31.62 -6.86
CA ASP A 452 11.90 -31.35 -8.30
C ASP A 452 11.19 -30.04 -8.70
N THR A 453 10.36 -29.44 -7.85
CA THR A 453 9.66 -28.16 -8.17
C THR A 453 10.38 -26.91 -7.64
N ASN A 454 11.32 -27.07 -6.70
CA ASN A 454 11.95 -25.94 -6.01
C ASN A 454 13.15 -25.36 -6.78
N GLU A 455 13.83 -26.18 -7.59
CA GLU A 455 15.00 -25.77 -8.37
C GLU A 455 14.67 -24.70 -9.43
N ASN A 456 13.45 -24.75 -10.00
CA ASN A 456 13.01 -23.81 -11.03
C ASN A 456 12.55 -22.43 -10.50
N ILE A 457 12.16 -22.30 -9.22
CA ILE A 457 11.66 -21.02 -8.66
C ILE A 457 12.82 -20.08 -8.28
N GLY A 458 13.96 -20.65 -7.86
CA GLY A 458 15.15 -19.88 -7.49
C GLY A 458 15.65 -18.96 -8.62
N ASN A 459 15.52 -19.40 -9.87
CA ASN A 459 15.95 -18.65 -11.06
C ASN A 459 15.16 -17.35 -11.31
N TYR A 460 14.00 -17.19 -10.68
CA TYR A 460 13.15 -15.98 -10.77
C TYR A 460 13.35 -15.02 -9.59
N ALA A 461 14.20 -15.38 -8.63
CA ALA A 461 14.53 -14.52 -7.49
C ALA A 461 15.56 -13.45 -7.90
N LEU A 462 15.16 -12.17 -7.84
CA LEU A 462 16.02 -11.05 -8.19
C LEU A 462 16.74 -10.51 -6.95
N GLN A 463 18.06 -10.36 -7.05
CA GLN A 463 18.89 -9.88 -5.95
C GLN A 463 19.91 -8.85 -6.43
N LEU A 464 20.33 -7.95 -5.53
CA LEU A 464 21.39 -6.97 -5.83
C LEU A 464 22.74 -7.63 -6.12
N GLN A 465 23.02 -8.80 -5.54
CA GLN A 465 24.25 -9.55 -5.72
C GLN A 465 23.92 -10.94 -6.29
N ASP A 466 24.62 -11.34 -7.35
CA ASP A 466 24.34 -12.60 -8.07
C ASP A 466 24.74 -13.86 -7.29
N GLU A 467 25.50 -13.71 -6.20
CA GLU A 467 26.10 -14.83 -5.47
C GLU A 467 25.53 -15.07 -4.05
N VAL A 468 24.54 -14.28 -3.62
CA VAL A 468 23.81 -14.56 -2.37
C VAL A 468 22.55 -15.32 -2.77
N GLU A 469 22.29 -16.47 -2.17
CA GLU A 469 21.12 -17.30 -2.50
C GLU A 469 20.04 -16.97 -1.47
N VAL A 470 18.91 -16.37 -1.89
CA VAL A 470 17.76 -16.17 -0.98
C VAL A 470 17.43 -17.52 -0.36
N SER A 471 17.28 -17.57 0.96
CA SER A 471 17.01 -18.85 1.61
C SER A 471 15.78 -19.52 1.01
N ILE A 472 15.89 -20.82 0.68
CA ILE A 472 14.81 -21.63 0.09
C ILE A 472 13.52 -21.48 0.93
N ARG A 473 13.66 -21.39 2.25
CA ARG A 473 12.54 -21.14 3.19
C ARG A 473 11.83 -19.81 2.92
N MET A 474 12.56 -18.75 2.63
CA MET A 474 12.00 -17.42 2.34
C MET A 474 11.33 -17.39 0.96
N LEU A 475 11.97 -17.97 -0.07
CA LEU A 475 11.36 -18.11 -1.39
C LEU A 475 10.07 -18.95 -1.35
N LYS A 476 10.09 -20.05 -0.61
CA LYS A 476 8.91 -20.89 -0.34
C LYS A 476 7.82 -20.10 0.39
N SER A 477 8.19 -19.25 1.34
CA SER A 477 7.22 -18.37 2.04
C SER A 477 6.58 -17.35 1.09
N ILE A 478 7.39 -16.67 0.26
CA ILE A 478 6.92 -15.71 -0.76
C ILE A 478 6.01 -16.43 -1.75
N SER A 479 6.46 -17.54 -2.33
CA SER A 479 5.68 -18.36 -3.26
C SER A 479 4.36 -18.88 -2.65
N ASN A 480 4.37 -19.35 -1.40
CA ASN A 480 3.16 -19.82 -0.74
C ASN A 480 2.15 -18.70 -0.45
N SER A 481 2.59 -17.44 -0.33
CA SER A 481 1.67 -16.33 -0.08
C SER A 481 0.75 -16.03 -1.26
N VAL A 482 1.21 -16.20 -2.51
CA VAL A 482 0.36 -16.03 -3.69
C VAL A 482 -0.65 -17.16 -3.84
N ASN A 483 -0.27 -18.41 -3.57
CA ASN A 483 -1.19 -19.54 -3.57
C ASN A 483 -2.37 -19.34 -2.60
N ARG A 484 -2.11 -18.71 -1.44
CA ARG A 484 -3.19 -18.35 -0.50
C ARG A 484 -4.10 -17.25 -1.05
N SER A 485 -3.52 -16.26 -1.74
CA SER A 485 -4.29 -15.18 -2.36
C SER A 485 -5.22 -15.73 -3.44
N ILE A 486 -4.72 -16.64 -4.28
CA ILE A 486 -5.50 -17.38 -5.28
C ILE A 486 -6.63 -18.16 -4.60
N ARG A 487 -6.32 -19.02 -3.61
CA ARG A 487 -7.34 -19.79 -2.86
C ARG A 487 -8.37 -18.91 -2.14
N LYS A 488 -8.00 -17.71 -1.68
CA LYS A 488 -8.95 -16.78 -1.06
C LYS A 488 -9.91 -16.21 -2.09
N ALA A 489 -9.42 -15.87 -3.29
CA ALA A 489 -10.23 -15.37 -4.38
C ALA A 489 -11.10 -16.48 -5.01
N GLU A 490 -10.63 -17.73 -5.03
CA GLU A 490 -11.40 -18.91 -5.44
C GLU A 490 -12.68 -19.09 -4.61
N LYS A 491 -12.65 -18.75 -3.32
CA LYS A 491 -13.85 -18.77 -2.45
C LYS A 491 -14.86 -17.67 -2.77
N GLN A 492 -14.47 -16.67 -3.56
CA GLN A 492 -15.31 -15.53 -3.97
C GLN A 492 -15.73 -15.67 -5.44
N LEU A 493 -15.95 -16.91 -5.88
CA LEU A 493 -16.33 -17.22 -7.25
C LEU A 493 -17.65 -16.54 -7.65
N PRO A 494 -17.79 -16.01 -8.88
CA PRO A 494 -19.06 -15.49 -9.39
C PRO A 494 -20.04 -16.64 -9.64
N ILE A 495 -20.86 -16.99 -8.64
CA ILE A 495 -21.74 -18.17 -8.66
C ILE A 495 -22.82 -18.03 -9.75
N ASN A 496 -23.37 -16.83 -9.95
CA ASN A 496 -24.44 -16.62 -10.92
C ASN A 496 -23.88 -16.68 -12.35
N LEU A 497 -22.70 -16.10 -12.58
CA LEU A 497 -22.01 -16.19 -13.86
C LEU A 497 -21.66 -17.64 -14.20
N VAL A 498 -21.12 -18.39 -13.24
CA VAL A 498 -20.73 -19.80 -13.47
C VAL A 498 -21.94 -20.65 -13.85
N LYS A 499 -23.08 -20.48 -13.16
CA LYS A 499 -24.35 -21.13 -13.54
C LYS A 499 -24.81 -20.73 -14.93
N LEU A 500 -24.62 -19.47 -15.31
CA LEU A 500 -25.05 -18.93 -16.60
C LEU A 500 -24.20 -19.50 -17.76
N ILE A 501 -22.87 -19.56 -17.60
CA ILE A 501 -21.97 -20.10 -18.64
C ILE A 501 -22.02 -21.63 -18.76
N GLU A 502 -22.51 -22.34 -17.74
CA GLU A 502 -22.71 -23.80 -17.82
C GLU A 502 -23.77 -24.19 -18.88
N GLN A 503 -24.64 -23.26 -19.25
CA GLN A 503 -25.76 -23.48 -20.17
C GLN A 503 -25.38 -23.46 -21.66
N SER A 504 -24.20 -22.93 -22.01
CA SER A 504 -23.75 -22.85 -23.41
C SER A 504 -22.34 -23.43 -23.60
N THR A 505 -22.11 -24.04 -24.75
CA THR A 505 -20.79 -24.48 -25.22
C THR A 505 -20.48 -23.95 -26.63
N ARG A 506 -21.30 -23.03 -27.15
CA ARG A 506 -21.21 -22.54 -28.53
C ARG A 506 -20.92 -21.04 -28.56
N PHE A 507 -20.59 -20.54 -29.75
CA PHE A 507 -20.28 -19.13 -30.00
C PHE A 507 -21.21 -18.50 -31.06
N GLU A 508 -22.32 -19.16 -31.39
CA GLU A 508 -23.26 -18.71 -32.44
C GLU A 508 -23.83 -17.32 -32.13
N GLY A 509 -24.06 -17.03 -30.85
CA GLY A 509 -24.53 -15.74 -30.37
C GLY A 509 -23.64 -14.55 -30.72
N VAL A 510 -22.33 -14.77 -30.92
CA VAL A 510 -21.39 -13.73 -31.37
C VAL A 510 -21.72 -13.25 -32.78
N VAL A 511 -22.29 -14.11 -33.63
CA VAL A 511 -22.72 -13.74 -34.99
C VAL A 511 -24.16 -13.24 -35.00
N ASN A 512 -25.02 -13.83 -34.19
CA ASN A 512 -26.48 -13.64 -34.26
C ASN A 512 -26.97 -12.28 -33.73
N PHE A 513 -26.20 -11.58 -32.89
CA PHE A 513 -26.64 -10.32 -32.28
C PHE A 513 -26.66 -9.13 -33.27
N ASP A 514 -25.88 -9.18 -34.35
CA ASP A 514 -25.72 -8.07 -35.29
C ASP A 514 -25.50 -8.56 -36.74
N ARG A 515 -26.23 -7.98 -37.71
CA ARG A 515 -26.07 -8.24 -39.15
C ARG A 515 -25.39 -7.08 -39.87
N ASP A 516 -24.45 -7.40 -40.76
CA ASP A 516 -23.70 -6.38 -41.53
C ASP A 516 -24.58 -5.64 -42.56
N ASN A 517 -25.70 -6.24 -42.96
CA ASN A 517 -26.64 -5.66 -43.93
C ASN A 517 -27.58 -4.61 -43.32
N ILE A 518 -27.61 -4.46 -41.99
CA ILE A 518 -28.39 -3.41 -41.34
C ILE A 518 -27.60 -2.12 -41.43
N LYS A 519 -28.12 -1.16 -42.20
CA LYS A 519 -27.48 0.15 -42.34
C LYS A 519 -27.51 0.87 -40.97
N PRO A 520 -26.38 1.44 -40.51
CA PRO A 520 -26.39 2.32 -39.35
C PRO A 520 -27.31 3.51 -39.62
N LEU A 521 -27.83 4.11 -38.56
CA LEU A 521 -28.70 5.29 -38.67
C LEU A 521 -27.95 6.44 -39.36
N GLN A 522 -28.65 7.15 -40.26
CA GLN A 522 -28.10 8.22 -41.09
C GLN A 522 -27.36 9.25 -40.20
N ASP A 523 -26.15 9.65 -40.61
CA ASP A 523 -25.17 10.49 -39.89
C ASP A 523 -24.35 9.84 -38.75
N CYS A 524 -24.57 8.57 -38.42
CA CYS A 524 -23.72 7.83 -37.50
C CYS A 524 -22.54 7.16 -38.25
N ALA A 525 -21.30 7.54 -37.92
CA ALA A 525 -20.15 6.74 -38.34
C ALA A 525 -20.32 5.32 -37.77
N LYS A 526 -20.03 4.28 -38.57
CA LYS A 526 -20.14 2.89 -38.12
C LYS A 526 -19.14 2.66 -36.98
N PHE A 527 -19.63 2.59 -35.74
CA PHE A 527 -18.78 2.28 -34.59
C PHE A 527 -18.40 0.80 -34.62
N PRO A 528 -17.15 0.45 -34.24
CA PRO A 528 -16.77 -0.93 -34.06
C PRO A 528 -17.56 -1.55 -32.90
N ASN A 529 -17.84 -2.85 -32.99
CA ASN A 529 -18.50 -3.55 -31.89
C ASN A 529 -17.51 -3.74 -30.73
N SER A 530 -18.02 -3.68 -29.50
CA SER A 530 -17.30 -4.07 -28.28
C SER A 530 -17.92 -5.34 -27.68
N TRP A 531 -17.26 -5.98 -26.71
CA TRP A 531 -17.82 -7.14 -26.02
C TRP A 531 -18.95 -6.76 -25.05
N SER A 532 -18.77 -5.67 -24.31
CA SER A 532 -19.65 -5.27 -23.23
C SER A 532 -20.94 -4.62 -23.73
N LEU A 533 -20.88 -3.81 -24.80
CA LEU A 533 -22.04 -3.06 -25.27
C LEU A 533 -23.19 -3.96 -25.75
N PRO A 534 -22.97 -4.97 -26.62
CA PRO A 534 -24.03 -5.89 -27.03
C PRO A 534 -24.62 -6.66 -25.85
N VAL A 535 -23.81 -7.06 -24.87
CA VAL A 535 -24.27 -7.73 -23.66
C VAL A 535 -25.25 -6.84 -22.88
N VAL A 536 -24.91 -5.56 -22.65
CA VAL A 536 -25.80 -4.62 -21.96
C VAL A 536 -27.08 -4.39 -22.77
N THR A 537 -26.96 -4.21 -24.09
CA THR A 537 -28.10 -4.00 -24.99
C THR A 537 -29.06 -5.19 -24.97
N LEU A 538 -28.56 -6.42 -25.14
CA LEU A 538 -29.34 -7.64 -25.09
C LEU A 538 -29.98 -7.84 -23.70
N ALA A 539 -29.26 -7.53 -22.62
CA ALA A 539 -29.80 -7.61 -21.27
C ALA A 539 -30.95 -6.63 -21.06
N CYS A 540 -30.84 -5.39 -21.55
CA CYS A 540 -31.94 -4.40 -21.49
C CYS A 540 -33.20 -4.92 -22.18
N ILE A 541 -33.08 -5.57 -23.33
CA ILE A 541 -34.20 -6.17 -24.05
C ILE A 541 -34.76 -7.35 -23.23
N ALA A 542 -33.90 -8.28 -22.81
CA ALA A 542 -34.31 -9.49 -22.10
C ALA A 542 -35.05 -9.20 -20.79
N ILE A 543 -34.63 -8.21 -20.00
CA ILE A 543 -35.30 -7.87 -18.72
C ILE A 543 -36.64 -7.16 -18.92
N THR A 544 -36.93 -6.64 -20.11
CA THR A 544 -38.22 -5.97 -20.40
C THR A 544 -39.33 -6.92 -20.86
N LEU A 545 -38.99 -8.18 -21.17
CA LEU A 545 -39.94 -9.19 -21.65
C LEU A 545 -40.96 -9.55 -20.52
N PRO A 546 -42.27 -9.31 -20.70
CA PRO A 546 -43.27 -9.30 -19.63
C PRO A 546 -43.79 -10.67 -19.17
N THR A 547 -43.73 -11.72 -19.99
CA THR A 547 -44.25 -13.07 -19.69
C THR A 547 -43.20 -14.02 -19.10
N THR A 548 -41.92 -13.69 -19.19
CA THR A 548 -40.82 -14.52 -18.64
C THR A 548 -40.87 -14.62 -17.10
N SER A 549 -40.45 -15.76 -16.53
CA SER A 549 -40.39 -15.92 -15.07
C SER A 549 -39.45 -14.89 -14.42
N GLN A 550 -39.84 -14.30 -13.28
CA GLN A 550 -39.01 -13.31 -12.59
C GLN A 550 -37.68 -13.91 -12.11
N GLU A 551 -37.69 -15.18 -11.69
CA GLU A 551 -36.49 -15.91 -11.26
C GLU A 551 -35.47 -16.05 -12.41
N SER A 552 -35.93 -16.37 -13.63
CA SER A 552 -35.07 -16.47 -14.81
C SER A 552 -34.44 -15.11 -15.17
N VAL A 553 -35.23 -14.03 -15.10
CA VAL A 553 -34.77 -12.66 -15.37
C VAL A 553 -33.74 -12.23 -14.32
N ASP A 554 -34.01 -12.46 -13.04
CA ASP A 554 -33.11 -12.11 -11.94
C ASP A 554 -31.81 -12.94 -12.01
N SER A 555 -31.90 -14.21 -12.38
CA SER A 555 -30.73 -15.08 -12.59
C SER A 555 -29.87 -14.57 -13.75
N LEU A 556 -30.46 -14.24 -14.89
CA LEU A 556 -29.75 -13.67 -16.03
C LEU A 556 -29.11 -12.32 -15.66
N PHE A 557 -29.85 -11.43 -15.02
CA PHE A 557 -29.37 -10.09 -14.65
C PHE A 557 -28.20 -10.15 -13.65
N ASN A 558 -28.27 -11.02 -12.64
CA ASN A 558 -27.17 -11.23 -11.70
C ASN A 558 -25.94 -11.87 -12.38
N GLY A 559 -26.15 -12.82 -13.29
CA GLY A 559 -25.08 -13.40 -14.11
C GLY A 559 -24.42 -12.35 -15.01
N VAL A 560 -25.22 -11.48 -15.64
CA VAL A 560 -24.74 -10.35 -16.46
C VAL A 560 -23.94 -9.36 -15.62
N ARG A 561 -24.41 -9.01 -14.41
CA ARG A 561 -23.69 -8.14 -13.48
C ARG A 561 -22.31 -8.67 -13.12
N GLU A 562 -22.22 -9.96 -12.80
CA GLU A 562 -20.94 -10.61 -12.50
C GLU A 562 -20.05 -10.69 -13.75
N GLY A 563 -20.61 -11.11 -14.89
CA GLY A 563 -19.89 -11.28 -16.15
C GLY A 563 -19.33 -9.97 -16.73
N LEU A 564 -20.13 -8.90 -16.70
CA LEU A 564 -19.72 -7.58 -17.22
C LEU A 564 -18.51 -7.02 -16.50
N SER A 565 -18.33 -7.33 -15.21
CA SER A 565 -17.12 -6.91 -14.47
C SER A 565 -15.84 -7.46 -15.11
N TYR A 566 -15.88 -8.68 -15.64
CA TYR A 566 -14.76 -9.32 -16.33
C TYR A 566 -14.70 -8.90 -17.80
N THR A 567 -15.83 -8.73 -18.48
CA THR A 567 -15.88 -8.26 -19.88
C THR A 567 -15.28 -6.86 -20.01
N LEU A 568 -15.68 -5.93 -19.15
CA LEU A 568 -15.13 -4.58 -19.09
C LEU A 568 -13.63 -4.60 -18.77
N LEU A 569 -13.19 -5.50 -17.89
CA LEU A 569 -11.76 -5.66 -17.57
C LEU A 569 -10.93 -6.13 -18.77
N VAL A 570 -11.48 -7.04 -19.58
CA VAL A 570 -10.84 -7.51 -20.83
C VAL A 570 -10.71 -6.35 -21.81
N GLU A 571 -11.77 -5.56 -22.00
CA GLU A 571 -11.75 -4.40 -22.88
C GLU A 571 -10.78 -3.32 -22.42
N GLU A 572 -10.78 -2.99 -21.13
CA GLU A 572 -9.84 -2.02 -20.55
C GLU A 572 -8.39 -2.47 -20.73
N SER A 573 -8.14 -3.79 -20.70
CA SER A 573 -6.78 -4.34 -20.78
C SER A 573 -6.29 -4.52 -22.22
N LEU A 574 -7.17 -4.84 -23.17
CA LEU A 574 -6.80 -5.20 -24.56
C LEU A 574 -7.24 -4.18 -25.62
N ASN A 575 -8.32 -3.42 -25.37
CA ASN A 575 -8.95 -2.52 -26.33
C ASN A 575 -8.86 -1.05 -25.83
N ASN A 576 -7.67 -0.64 -25.39
CA ASN A 576 -7.45 0.62 -24.66
C ASN A 576 -7.05 1.82 -25.53
N VAL A 577 -7.26 1.77 -26.84
CA VAL A 577 -6.87 2.85 -27.78
C VAL A 577 -8.04 3.24 -28.69
N GLY A 578 -8.11 4.51 -29.04
CA GLY A 578 -9.01 5.02 -30.08
C GLY A 578 -10.49 5.02 -29.68
N GLU A 579 -11.36 4.53 -30.56
CA GLU A 579 -12.81 4.54 -30.37
C GLU A 579 -13.30 3.60 -29.27
N TYR A 580 -12.56 2.51 -29.01
CA TYR A 580 -12.91 1.54 -27.96
C TYR A 580 -12.92 2.14 -26.55
N VAL A 581 -12.08 3.15 -26.27
CA VAL A 581 -12.10 3.87 -24.99
C VAL A 581 -13.41 4.64 -24.80
N LYS A 582 -13.94 5.23 -25.86
CA LYS A 582 -15.23 5.94 -25.85
C LYS A 582 -16.38 4.96 -25.67
N ILE A 583 -16.34 3.84 -26.39
CA ILE A 583 -17.35 2.78 -26.26
C ILE A 583 -17.34 2.23 -24.83
N HIS A 584 -16.16 1.93 -24.27
CA HIS A 584 -16.03 1.44 -22.90
C HIS A 584 -16.61 2.43 -21.87
N LYS A 585 -16.34 3.73 -22.02
CA LYS A 585 -16.91 4.79 -21.17
C LYS A 585 -18.43 4.85 -21.30
N ALA A 586 -18.95 4.84 -22.53
CA ALA A 586 -20.37 4.86 -22.83
C ALA A 586 -21.09 3.64 -22.22
N THR A 587 -20.55 2.44 -22.42
CA THR A 587 -21.10 1.20 -21.86
C THR A 587 -21.06 1.18 -20.34
N THR A 588 -19.97 1.67 -19.73
CA THR A 588 -19.87 1.74 -18.26
C THR A 588 -20.90 2.70 -17.66
N SER A 589 -21.12 3.85 -18.32
CA SER A 589 -22.15 4.81 -17.93
C SER A 589 -23.55 4.20 -18.06
N LEU A 590 -23.83 3.55 -19.19
CA LEU A 590 -25.11 2.87 -19.43
C LEU A 590 -25.37 1.75 -18.42
N TRP A 591 -24.39 0.87 -18.20
CA TRP A 591 -24.56 -0.24 -17.26
C TRP A 591 -24.84 0.26 -15.85
N ARG A 592 -24.21 1.35 -15.41
CA ARG A 592 -24.52 1.96 -14.11
C ARG A 592 -25.97 2.44 -14.03
N GLU A 593 -26.50 3.03 -15.10
CA GLU A 593 -27.90 3.45 -15.16
C GLU A 593 -28.85 2.23 -15.09
N VAL A 594 -28.54 1.18 -15.84
CA VAL A 594 -29.30 -0.07 -15.87
C VAL A 594 -29.28 -0.76 -14.52
N ASP A 595 -28.11 -0.93 -13.91
CA ASP A 595 -27.90 -1.66 -12.65
C ASP A 595 -28.53 -0.96 -11.44
N VAL A 596 -28.44 0.37 -11.37
CA VAL A 596 -28.95 1.16 -10.23
C VAL A 596 -30.40 1.56 -10.40
N SER A 597 -30.80 1.98 -11.61
CA SER A 597 -32.08 2.64 -11.84
C SER A 597 -33.06 1.82 -12.68
N TYR A 598 -32.65 0.67 -13.23
CA TYR A 598 -33.43 -0.09 -14.22
C TYR A 598 -33.91 0.82 -15.36
N ARG A 599 -32.99 1.59 -15.95
CA ARG A 599 -33.27 2.54 -17.02
C ARG A 599 -32.26 2.43 -18.16
N TRP A 600 -32.75 2.70 -19.37
CA TRP A 600 -31.95 2.87 -20.58
C TRP A 600 -32.16 4.29 -21.12
N LEU A 601 -31.13 5.14 -20.99
CA LEU A 601 -31.14 6.54 -21.44
C LEU A 601 -32.37 7.32 -20.91
N GLY A 602 -32.66 7.15 -19.63
CA GLY A 602 -33.77 7.77 -18.91
C GLY A 602 -35.11 7.03 -19.04
N ASN A 603 -35.22 6.05 -19.95
CA ASN A 603 -36.46 5.29 -20.15
C ASN A 603 -36.50 4.06 -19.23
N THR A 604 -37.65 3.77 -18.65
CA THR A 604 -37.79 2.64 -17.71
C THR A 604 -37.66 1.29 -18.40
N LEU A 605 -36.94 0.37 -17.76
CA LEU A 605 -36.85 -1.05 -18.12
C LEU A 605 -37.73 -1.91 -17.21
N GLN A 606 -38.58 -1.31 -16.37
CA GLN A 606 -39.46 -2.07 -15.49
C GLN A 606 -40.53 -2.80 -16.30
N ARG A 607 -40.62 -4.13 -16.09
CA ARG A 607 -41.58 -5.01 -16.78
C ARG A 607 -43.03 -4.54 -16.72
N ASN A 608 -43.44 -3.91 -15.61
CA ASN A 608 -44.81 -3.41 -15.43
C ASN A 608 -45.20 -2.37 -16.51
N ALA A 609 -44.22 -1.64 -17.07
CA ALA A 609 -44.46 -0.68 -18.14
C ALA A 609 -44.70 -1.34 -19.52
N TYR A 610 -44.44 -2.65 -19.64
CA TYR A 610 -44.52 -3.41 -20.90
C TYR A 610 -45.51 -4.59 -20.81
N ARG A 611 -46.30 -4.70 -19.73
CA ARG A 611 -47.18 -5.85 -19.47
C ARG A 611 -48.16 -6.16 -20.61
N ASP A 612 -48.65 -5.14 -21.31
CA ASP A 612 -49.64 -5.27 -22.38
C ASP A 612 -49.00 -5.36 -23.77
N LYS A 613 -47.66 -5.41 -23.86
CA LYS A 613 -46.95 -5.41 -25.14
C LYS A 613 -46.45 -6.79 -25.50
N ASN A 614 -46.54 -7.14 -26.79
CA ASN A 614 -45.91 -8.35 -27.31
C ASN A 614 -44.42 -8.11 -27.62
N PRO A 615 -43.61 -9.18 -27.85
CA PRO A 615 -42.18 -9.04 -28.12
C PRO A 615 -41.86 -8.15 -29.32
N LYS A 616 -42.69 -8.18 -30.37
CA LYS A 616 -42.53 -7.34 -31.56
C LYS A 616 -42.63 -5.86 -31.21
N GLU A 617 -43.66 -5.48 -30.46
CA GLU A 617 -43.91 -4.11 -30.03
C GLU A 617 -42.81 -3.58 -29.10
N ILE A 618 -42.18 -4.46 -28.30
CA ILE A 618 -41.04 -4.08 -27.45
C ILE A 618 -39.79 -3.80 -28.31
N LEU A 619 -39.47 -4.69 -29.25
CA LEU A 619 -38.33 -4.52 -30.17
C LEU A 619 -38.50 -3.27 -31.04
N GLU A 620 -39.70 -3.07 -31.61
CA GLU A 620 -40.05 -1.87 -32.38
C GLU A 620 -39.96 -0.62 -31.51
N TRP A 621 -40.42 -0.67 -30.25
CA TRP A 621 -40.31 0.46 -29.33
C TRP A 621 -38.86 0.87 -29.08
N PHE A 622 -37.95 -0.08 -28.85
CA PHE A 622 -36.53 0.24 -28.67
C PHE A 622 -35.91 0.81 -29.95
N ALA A 623 -36.20 0.22 -31.12
CA ALA A 623 -35.71 0.70 -32.41
C ALA A 623 -36.19 2.12 -32.72
N ASP A 624 -37.50 2.38 -32.59
CA ASP A 624 -38.12 3.69 -32.78
C ASP A 624 -37.58 4.72 -31.79
N LYS A 625 -37.37 4.32 -30.54
CA LYS A 625 -36.86 5.22 -29.50
C LYS A 625 -35.41 5.61 -29.80
N ALA A 626 -34.60 4.65 -30.24
CA ALA A 626 -33.24 4.89 -30.68
C ALA A 626 -33.20 5.90 -31.84
N GLU A 627 -34.02 5.68 -32.87
CA GLU A 627 -34.12 6.59 -34.01
C GLU A 627 -34.57 8.00 -33.60
N LYS A 628 -35.58 8.11 -32.72
CA LYS A 628 -36.05 9.40 -32.18
C LYS A 628 -34.97 10.17 -31.43
N ILE A 629 -34.12 9.48 -30.65
CA ILE A 629 -33.03 10.13 -29.90
C ILE A 629 -31.99 10.70 -30.88
N ILE A 630 -31.67 9.98 -31.95
CA ILE A 630 -30.73 10.46 -32.98
C ILE A 630 -31.29 11.65 -33.73
N VAL A 631 -32.55 11.61 -34.18
CA VAL A 631 -33.20 12.75 -34.84
C VAL A 631 -33.23 13.99 -33.93
N LYS A 632 -33.39 13.79 -32.62
CA LYS A 632 -33.32 14.89 -31.66
C LYS A 632 -31.91 15.46 -31.55
N MET A 633 -30.88 14.62 -31.58
CA MET A 633 -29.48 15.05 -31.53
C MET A 633 -29.05 15.76 -32.82
N SER A 634 -29.43 15.25 -33.99
CA SER A 634 -29.05 15.86 -35.28
C SER A 634 -29.63 17.26 -35.49
N LYS A 635 -30.77 17.58 -34.86
CA LYS A 635 -31.37 18.93 -34.86
C LYS A 635 -30.61 19.97 -34.03
N HIS A 636 -29.67 19.57 -33.17
CA HIS A 636 -28.89 20.47 -32.31
C HIS A 636 -27.47 20.77 -32.84
N ASN A 637 -27.13 20.34 -34.06
CA ASN A 637 -25.77 20.26 -34.63
C ASN A 637 -25.04 21.58 -35.02
N ASN A 638 -25.33 22.73 -34.40
CA ASN A 638 -24.58 23.97 -34.70
C ASN A 638 -23.41 24.28 -33.73
N GLU A 639 -23.19 23.48 -32.69
CA GLU A 639 -22.04 23.61 -31.79
C GLU A 639 -21.32 22.26 -31.62
N GLU A 640 -20.00 22.32 -31.43
CA GLU A 640 -19.08 21.19 -31.31
C GLU A 640 -19.62 20.11 -30.35
N LEU A 641 -19.75 18.88 -30.85
CA LEU A 641 -20.41 17.76 -30.16
C LEU A 641 -19.75 17.49 -28.80
N LEU A 642 -20.42 17.87 -27.70
CA LEU A 642 -20.00 17.58 -26.32
C LEU A 642 -19.79 16.06 -26.12
N ASP A 643 -18.80 15.67 -25.33
CA ASP A 643 -18.42 14.26 -25.12
C ASP A 643 -19.60 13.37 -24.68
N ASP A 644 -20.52 13.90 -23.84
CA ASP A 644 -21.75 13.23 -23.39
C ASP A 644 -22.74 12.91 -24.53
N SER A 645 -22.79 13.74 -25.57
CA SER A 645 -23.67 13.51 -26.73
C SER A 645 -23.17 12.39 -27.64
N ARG A 646 -21.85 12.19 -27.70
CA ARG A 646 -21.20 11.14 -28.51
C ARG A 646 -21.30 9.77 -27.83
N ASP A 647 -21.16 9.72 -26.51
CA ASP A 647 -21.36 8.49 -25.71
C ASP A 647 -22.78 7.94 -25.88
N LYS A 648 -23.79 8.83 -25.89
CA LYS A 648 -25.18 8.43 -26.15
C LYS A 648 -25.38 7.89 -27.57
N LEU A 649 -24.73 8.46 -28.57
CA LEU A 649 -24.84 8.00 -29.97
C LEU A 649 -24.41 6.53 -30.11
N ILE A 650 -23.30 6.15 -29.47
CA ILE A 650 -22.76 4.77 -29.48
C ILE A 650 -23.79 3.78 -28.92
N VAL A 651 -24.39 4.10 -27.78
CA VAL A 651 -25.39 3.25 -27.12
C VAL A 651 -26.65 3.11 -27.97
N VAL A 652 -27.09 4.21 -28.58
CA VAL A 652 -28.30 4.25 -29.38
C VAL A 652 -28.14 3.45 -30.68
N ASP A 653 -27.00 3.58 -31.36
CA ASP A 653 -26.68 2.80 -32.57
C ASP A 653 -26.68 1.30 -32.26
N SER A 654 -26.05 0.88 -31.16
CA SER A 654 -26.07 -0.53 -30.74
C SER A 654 -27.48 -1.04 -30.48
N MET A 655 -28.32 -0.29 -29.75
CA MET A 655 -29.70 -0.70 -29.47
C MET A 655 -30.51 -0.87 -30.76
N TYR A 656 -30.42 0.08 -31.69
CA TYR A 656 -31.10 -0.01 -32.98
C TYR A 656 -30.64 -1.22 -33.79
N ARG A 657 -29.33 -1.42 -33.94
CA ARG A 657 -28.79 -2.50 -34.75
C ARG A 657 -29.13 -3.88 -34.20
N VAL A 658 -29.04 -4.05 -32.87
CA VAL A 658 -29.38 -5.31 -32.20
C VAL A 658 -30.87 -5.62 -32.35
N THR A 659 -31.75 -4.66 -32.08
CA THR A 659 -33.21 -4.86 -32.19
C THR A 659 -33.64 -5.19 -33.61
N GLN A 660 -33.15 -4.45 -34.61
CA GLN A 660 -33.39 -4.74 -36.02
C GLN A 660 -32.86 -6.13 -36.42
N THR A 661 -31.69 -6.53 -35.90
CA THR A 661 -31.12 -7.85 -36.19
C THR A 661 -32.01 -8.97 -35.63
N ILE A 662 -32.46 -8.83 -34.38
CA ILE A 662 -33.35 -9.82 -33.74
C ILE A 662 -34.65 -9.94 -34.53
N MET A 663 -35.24 -8.82 -34.93
CA MET A 663 -36.46 -8.79 -35.75
C MET A 663 -36.32 -9.53 -37.08
N VAL A 664 -35.16 -9.42 -37.73
CA VAL A 664 -34.89 -10.08 -39.02
C VAL A 664 -34.49 -11.55 -38.86
N ASN A 665 -33.75 -11.92 -37.81
CA ASN A 665 -33.27 -13.28 -37.61
C ASN A 665 -34.36 -14.23 -37.08
N TYR A 666 -35.31 -13.71 -36.30
CA TYR A 666 -36.28 -14.55 -35.57
C TYR A 666 -37.74 -14.12 -35.83
N PRO A 667 -38.18 -14.00 -37.10
CA PRO A 667 -39.53 -13.54 -37.41
C PRO A 667 -40.59 -14.48 -36.85
N ASN A 668 -40.35 -15.80 -36.89
CA ASN A 668 -41.30 -16.79 -36.40
C ASN A 668 -41.55 -16.69 -34.90
N ASP A 669 -40.51 -16.47 -34.09
CA ASP A 669 -40.63 -16.36 -32.63
C ASP A 669 -41.38 -15.09 -32.23
N ILE A 670 -41.18 -14.03 -33.01
CA ILE A 670 -41.81 -12.73 -32.84
C ILE A 670 -43.27 -12.76 -33.29
N GLU A 671 -43.57 -13.36 -34.45
CA GLU A 671 -44.92 -13.45 -35.02
C GLU A 671 -45.83 -14.42 -34.25
N HIS A 672 -45.27 -15.50 -33.69
CA HIS A 672 -46.04 -16.49 -32.91
C HIS A 672 -46.04 -16.20 -31.39
N ASN A 673 -45.60 -15.02 -30.96
CA ASN A 673 -45.53 -14.61 -29.55
C ASN A 673 -44.80 -15.63 -28.63
N ARG A 674 -43.71 -16.24 -29.11
CA ARG A 674 -42.91 -17.22 -28.33
C ARG A 674 -41.89 -16.51 -27.44
N GLU A 675 -42.37 -15.72 -26.49
CA GLU A 675 -41.50 -14.86 -25.68
C GLU A 675 -40.49 -15.65 -24.83
N GLU A 676 -40.86 -16.77 -24.22
CA GLU A 676 -39.91 -17.60 -23.44
C GLU A 676 -38.76 -18.13 -24.32
N HIS A 677 -39.06 -18.49 -25.56
CA HIS A 677 -38.04 -18.93 -26.52
C HIS A 677 -37.13 -17.76 -26.92
N LEU A 678 -37.71 -16.57 -27.17
CA LEU A 678 -36.94 -15.35 -27.44
C LEU A 678 -36.04 -14.97 -26.27
N PHE A 679 -36.52 -15.06 -25.03
CA PHE A 679 -35.70 -14.84 -23.84
C PHE A 679 -34.53 -15.82 -23.77
N GLY A 680 -34.78 -17.11 -24.05
CA GLY A 680 -33.74 -18.14 -24.15
C GLY A 680 -32.68 -17.80 -25.20
N LEU A 681 -33.10 -17.32 -26.38
CA LEU A 681 -32.19 -16.88 -27.45
C LEU A 681 -31.34 -15.68 -27.02
N LEU A 682 -31.94 -14.64 -26.40
CA LEU A 682 -31.21 -13.48 -25.91
C LEU A 682 -30.21 -13.86 -24.81
N SER A 683 -30.64 -14.71 -23.88
CA SER A 683 -29.78 -15.27 -22.83
C SER A 683 -28.60 -16.03 -23.43
N SER A 684 -28.86 -16.89 -24.42
CA SER A 684 -27.79 -17.62 -25.13
C SER A 684 -26.83 -16.68 -25.84
N MET A 685 -27.32 -15.62 -26.50
CA MET A 685 -26.46 -14.63 -27.16
C MET A 685 -25.54 -13.91 -26.17
N ILE A 686 -26.08 -13.49 -25.02
CA ILE A 686 -25.30 -12.87 -23.93
C ILE A 686 -24.19 -13.81 -23.48
N VAL A 687 -24.53 -15.08 -23.23
CA VAL A 687 -23.58 -16.08 -22.72
C VAL A 687 -22.49 -16.35 -23.74
N ASP A 688 -22.83 -16.56 -25.00
CA ASP A 688 -21.87 -16.83 -26.07
C ASP A 688 -20.86 -15.68 -26.24
N ILE A 689 -21.35 -14.42 -26.18
CA ILE A 689 -20.49 -13.21 -26.23
C ILE A 689 -19.57 -13.15 -25.01
N MET A 690 -20.08 -13.42 -23.80
CA MET A 690 -19.28 -13.45 -22.58
C MET A 690 -18.20 -14.54 -22.62
N ILE A 691 -18.56 -15.78 -22.98
CA ILE A 691 -17.64 -16.92 -23.06
C ILE A 691 -16.54 -16.61 -24.09
N ALA A 692 -16.91 -16.10 -25.27
CA ALA A 692 -15.94 -15.67 -26.30
C ALA A 692 -14.99 -14.59 -25.75
N CYS A 693 -15.52 -13.58 -25.07
CA CYS A 693 -14.72 -12.55 -24.43
C CYS A 693 -13.74 -13.14 -23.39
N PHE A 694 -14.21 -14.07 -22.55
CA PHE A 694 -13.44 -14.65 -21.46
C PHE A 694 -12.29 -15.56 -21.90
N THR A 695 -12.26 -16.01 -23.16
CA THR A 695 -11.06 -16.65 -23.74
C THR A 695 -9.81 -15.76 -23.67
N ASN A 696 -10.00 -14.45 -23.52
CA ASN A 696 -8.92 -13.48 -23.33
C ASN A 696 -8.48 -13.32 -21.87
N LEU A 697 -9.20 -13.87 -20.87
CA LEU A 697 -8.84 -13.74 -19.44
C LEU A 697 -7.44 -14.24 -19.11
N PRO A 698 -6.96 -15.40 -19.63
CA PRO A 698 -5.59 -15.83 -19.39
C PRO A 698 -4.55 -14.79 -19.84
N ARG A 699 -4.78 -14.14 -20.99
CA ARG A 699 -3.92 -13.07 -21.52
C ARG A 699 -3.97 -11.82 -20.65
N VAL A 700 -5.15 -11.45 -20.15
CA VAL A 700 -5.29 -10.32 -19.21
C VAL A 700 -4.54 -10.60 -17.90
N ILE A 701 -4.63 -11.83 -17.39
CA ILE A 701 -3.92 -12.25 -16.17
C ILE A 701 -2.40 -12.18 -16.38
N THR A 702 -1.87 -12.68 -17.51
CA THR A 702 -0.43 -12.59 -17.81
C THR A 702 0.02 -11.15 -18.00
N MET A 703 -0.75 -10.30 -18.67
CA MET A 703 -0.44 -8.87 -18.79
C MET A 703 -0.38 -8.18 -17.42
N LYS A 704 -1.32 -8.45 -16.52
CA LYS A 704 -1.30 -7.91 -15.15
C LYS A 704 -0.21 -8.52 -14.25
N CYS A 705 0.47 -9.59 -14.66
CA CYS A 705 1.66 -10.07 -13.94
C CYS A 705 2.87 -9.17 -14.14
N HIS A 706 2.86 -8.31 -15.15
CA HIS A 706 3.93 -7.38 -15.46
C HIS A 706 3.48 -5.94 -15.21
N GLU A 707 4.43 -5.11 -14.77
CA GLU A 707 4.23 -3.69 -14.52
C GLU A 707 5.59 -2.99 -14.60
N ASP A 708 5.63 -1.83 -15.25
CA ASP A 708 6.87 -1.09 -15.50
C ASP A 708 7.37 -0.45 -14.21
N ALA A 709 6.46 0.12 -13.42
CA ALA A 709 6.81 0.77 -12.16
C ALA A 709 7.16 -0.28 -11.09
N ILE A 710 8.42 -0.33 -10.68
CA ILE A 710 8.95 -1.28 -9.68
C ILE A 710 8.15 -1.27 -8.36
N GLU A 711 7.63 -0.12 -7.94
CA GLU A 711 6.81 0.04 -6.74
C GLU A 711 5.41 -0.57 -6.87
N LYS A 712 4.88 -0.69 -8.10
CA LYS A 712 3.54 -1.19 -8.38
C LYS A 712 3.50 -2.68 -8.74
N ARG A 713 4.65 -3.28 -9.11
CA ARG A 713 4.75 -4.70 -9.52
C ARG A 713 4.06 -5.67 -8.58
N GLU A 714 4.36 -5.60 -7.28
CA GLU A 714 3.77 -6.53 -6.33
C GLU A 714 2.25 -6.39 -6.25
N ALA A 715 1.72 -5.16 -6.28
CA ALA A 715 0.29 -4.92 -6.30
C ALA A 715 -0.37 -5.42 -7.59
N SER A 716 0.29 -5.22 -8.74
CA SER A 716 -0.19 -5.69 -10.05
C SER A 716 -0.31 -7.22 -10.09
N VAL A 717 0.76 -7.93 -9.69
CA VAL A 717 0.72 -9.41 -9.60
C VAL A 717 -0.30 -9.88 -8.56
N GLN A 718 -0.52 -9.14 -7.48
CA GLN A 718 -1.58 -9.47 -6.51
C GLN A 718 -2.98 -9.39 -7.15
N VAL A 719 -3.22 -8.41 -8.01
CA VAL A 719 -4.46 -8.29 -8.78
C VAL A 719 -4.58 -9.47 -9.75
N ALA A 720 -3.51 -9.82 -10.47
CA ALA A 720 -3.49 -10.99 -11.35
C ALA A 720 -3.81 -12.30 -10.61
N ALA A 721 -3.23 -12.50 -9.42
CA ALA A 721 -3.49 -13.66 -8.58
C ALA A 721 -4.94 -13.75 -8.09
N LYS A 722 -5.54 -12.61 -7.72
CA LYS A 722 -6.97 -12.55 -7.35
C LYS A 722 -7.86 -12.84 -8.55
N LEU A 723 -7.55 -12.25 -9.70
CA LEU A 723 -8.29 -12.47 -10.94
C LEU A 723 -8.29 -13.96 -11.29
N LEU A 724 -7.10 -14.58 -11.34
CA LEU A 724 -6.92 -16.02 -11.56
C LEU A 724 -7.78 -16.88 -10.64
N GLY A 725 -7.76 -16.60 -9.33
CA GLY A 725 -8.58 -17.35 -8.37
C GLY A 725 -10.08 -17.17 -8.62
N SER A 726 -10.54 -15.94 -8.85
CA SER A 726 -11.96 -15.66 -9.08
C SER A 726 -12.50 -16.21 -10.41
N THR A 727 -11.64 -16.36 -11.43
CA THR A 727 -12.03 -16.85 -12.76
C THR A 727 -11.62 -18.30 -13.00
N MET A 728 -11.15 -19.01 -11.97
CA MET A 728 -10.58 -20.36 -12.11
C MET A 728 -11.53 -21.33 -12.81
N LYS A 729 -12.77 -21.47 -12.31
CA LYS A 729 -13.78 -22.35 -12.91
C LYS A 729 -14.21 -21.91 -14.32
N ILE A 730 -14.18 -20.60 -14.59
CA ILE A 730 -14.49 -20.06 -15.92
C ILE A 730 -13.42 -20.53 -16.91
N ILE A 731 -12.14 -20.41 -16.53
CA ILE A 731 -11.01 -20.83 -17.36
C ILE A 731 -11.02 -22.36 -17.57
N GLU A 732 -11.28 -23.15 -16.53
CA GLU A 732 -11.43 -24.62 -16.64
C GLU A 732 -12.55 -25.00 -17.62
N LYS A 733 -13.70 -24.32 -17.54
CA LYS A 733 -14.81 -24.55 -18.48
C LYS A 733 -14.43 -24.18 -19.91
N LEU A 734 -13.76 -23.05 -20.11
CA LEU A 734 -13.34 -22.57 -21.43
C LEU A 734 -12.34 -23.50 -22.11
N GLN A 735 -11.52 -24.24 -21.34
CA GLN A 735 -10.61 -25.25 -21.90
C GLN A 735 -11.33 -26.45 -22.51
N LEU A 736 -12.58 -26.69 -22.11
CA LEU A 736 -13.43 -27.72 -22.70
C LEU A 736 -14.14 -27.23 -23.99
N CYS A 737 -14.07 -25.93 -24.29
CA CYS A 737 -14.67 -25.36 -25.49
C CYS A 737 -13.68 -25.39 -26.66
N GLU A 738 -14.16 -25.70 -27.87
CA GLU A 738 -13.37 -25.58 -29.09
C GLU A 738 -13.22 -24.10 -29.48
N VAL A 739 -12.14 -23.46 -29.01
CA VAL A 739 -11.86 -22.04 -29.28
C VAL A 739 -11.38 -21.86 -30.73
N PRO A 740 -11.88 -20.85 -31.46
CA PRO A 740 -11.39 -20.47 -32.80
C PRO A 740 -9.88 -20.34 -32.91
N THR A 741 -9.32 -20.78 -34.05
CA THR A 741 -7.88 -20.68 -34.37
C THR A 741 -7.47 -19.27 -34.82
N LEU A 742 -7.86 -18.26 -34.04
CA LEU A 742 -7.53 -16.86 -34.28
C LEU A 742 -6.18 -16.47 -33.64
N ASP A 743 -5.49 -15.50 -34.22
CA ASP A 743 -4.33 -14.88 -33.56
C ASP A 743 -4.76 -14.23 -32.23
N PRO A 744 -3.97 -14.32 -31.15
CA PRO A 744 -4.33 -13.73 -29.87
C PRO A 744 -4.67 -12.23 -29.93
N LYS A 745 -4.11 -11.46 -30.87
CA LYS A 745 -4.46 -10.04 -31.06
C LYS A 745 -5.83 -9.87 -31.71
N GLN A 746 -6.18 -10.73 -32.66
CA GLN A 746 -7.50 -10.73 -33.29
C GLN A 746 -8.59 -11.17 -32.31
N ARG A 747 -8.30 -12.16 -31.45
CA ARG A 747 -9.25 -12.64 -30.42
C ARG A 747 -9.74 -11.57 -29.45
N ALA A 748 -9.03 -10.45 -29.32
CA ALA A 748 -9.42 -9.34 -28.46
C ALA A 748 -10.62 -8.54 -28.99
N PHE A 749 -10.95 -8.68 -30.28
CA PHE A 749 -12.00 -7.90 -30.95
C PHE A 749 -13.15 -8.79 -31.38
N ILE A 750 -14.37 -8.45 -30.97
CA ILE A 750 -15.58 -9.22 -31.30
C ILE A 750 -15.84 -9.26 -32.81
N ASP A 751 -15.50 -8.21 -33.56
CA ASP A 751 -15.70 -8.19 -35.01
C ASP A 751 -14.80 -9.21 -35.74
N GLU A 752 -13.59 -9.48 -35.25
CA GLU A 752 -12.72 -10.53 -35.80
C GLU A 752 -13.31 -11.93 -35.57
N TRP A 753 -13.91 -12.15 -34.39
CA TRP A 753 -14.67 -13.37 -34.10
C TRP A 753 -15.86 -13.53 -35.05
N ARG A 754 -16.61 -12.45 -35.29
CA ARG A 754 -17.74 -12.45 -36.23
C ARG A 754 -17.31 -12.82 -37.63
N VAL A 755 -16.17 -12.29 -38.12
CA VAL A 755 -15.63 -12.62 -39.45
C VAL A 755 -15.26 -14.10 -39.53
N TYR A 756 -14.52 -14.61 -38.55
CA TYR A 756 -14.09 -16.01 -38.52
C TYR A 756 -15.26 -17.00 -38.45
N LEU A 757 -16.23 -16.74 -37.57
CA LEU A 757 -17.38 -17.62 -37.38
C LEU A 757 -18.28 -17.67 -38.63
N LYS A 758 -18.46 -16.53 -39.32
CA LYS A 758 -19.20 -16.51 -40.59
C LYS A 758 -18.51 -17.32 -41.69
N GLN A 759 -17.18 -17.31 -41.73
CA GLN A 759 -16.38 -18.06 -42.70
C GLN A 759 -16.36 -19.57 -42.43
N SER A 760 -16.50 -19.99 -41.18
CA SER A 760 -16.51 -21.42 -40.79
C SER A 760 -17.89 -22.07 -40.86
N THR A 761 -18.97 -21.27 -40.94
CA THR A 761 -20.33 -21.74 -41.22
C THR A 761 -20.68 -21.84 -42.72
N LEU A 762 -19.78 -21.40 -43.60
CA LEU A 762 -19.83 -21.58 -45.06
C LEU A 762 -19.01 -22.82 -45.44
#